data_AF-A0A9E3S3S8-F1
#
_entry.id   AF-A0A9E3S3S8-F1
#
_cell.length_a   1.000
_cell.length_b   1.000
_cell.length_c   1.000
_cell.angle_alpha   90.00
_cell.angle_beta   90.00
_cell.angle_gamma   90.00
#
_symmetry.space_group_name_H-M   'P 1'
#
loop_
_entity.id
_entity.type
_entity.pdbx_description
1 polymer ?
#
loop_
_entity_poly.entity_id
_entity_poly.type
_entity_poly.pdbx_seq_one_letter_code
_entity_poly.pdbx_strand_id
1 'polypeptide(L)'
;MTNRICSLHAAFAMVICASISLAQDAAPIVLENDLVRYEIGADGHNLKLLEKASGTDYLTHDAPSAVAYISFKGNRIDATSALKDGDDLQIGFGDSGVKAKIGVRMEKRYWAMRVKEVIPADGVESLTFANIPLSVKGTLDEPFTGCALAMDLQTNVAEIPGPNPRMVATCYPRFGMTGASVSVIACPTAQLRDVMKEAVDAADQIPRTHIGGPWALDSDGNRGSYLFDFGSCTEKTVDSWIALVKQLGLNQIDFHTGSSLRFGDCQPNPELFPNGRASVKAVIDKLHAAGIMAGLHTYAFFMAKNTPYVTPVPDPRLGKFASYTLSGAITADATTVPVDESTADVSTITGFFVRNSVTIQIDNELITFAGVSKEAPYGFTQCTRGALGTTAAPHEKGAKAHHIRECFGLFAPDADSTLLDEVAANTANTFNECGFDMIYLDALDGEDILGGSENSWHYGSKFAWAIAKRLNRPALFEMSTFHHHLWFIRARMGAWDHPTRSHKEFIDTHVQGNLSGAGMYLPMNLGWWAVKTWTGARGEPTFPDDIEYLMCKAIGGDMGISLMGVNPDNIDKVPAYQRLAPIFRQYEELRHAKYFPDSIKQQLREPGKDFTQEKASDGKWQFRQVNYDKHKVSGLDGNTNVWQTTNPYGEQPLRVRIEALLSAAPYDSPDGVVIEDFGKPSEAFTGGKVKPGVTGALTRSTEQTKVGDASGCYTATSTNDEPRGSWIQMVRAFSPELNIDKKQALGVWVHGDGQDELLNIQLKSPDHIAGGIGDGYIRVNFTGWRYFELIENEGANMEKWGWPYGGGYSVSREDISFANVSTLSLWYNNLPKSKAVTCYISPIKALPTVDVTLKNPRLTVGGKTITFPVEITSGSYLEFASMDDCKLYGKNGELLSDVKPQGDLPTLAAGTNGIEFQCDSTGGPTPRARVTAITRGNVL
;
A
#
# COMPACT_ATOMS: atom_id res chain seq x y z
N MET A 1 1.06 -45.17 -58.18
CA MET A 1 0.80 -46.42 -58.92
C MET A 1 1.17 -47.60 -58.04
N THR A 2 0.13 -48.28 -57.55
CA THR A 2 -0.01 -49.76 -57.53
C THR A 2 1.17 -50.68 -57.19
N ASN A 3 1.00 -51.37 -56.05
CA ASN A 3 1.03 -52.83 -55.80
C ASN A 3 2.32 -53.66 -55.82
N ARG A 4 2.55 -54.39 -54.70
CA ARG A 4 2.48 -55.88 -54.52
C ARG A 4 2.89 -56.21 -53.06
N ILE A 5 2.03 -56.66 -52.14
CA ILE A 5 1.40 -58.00 -51.90
C ILE A 5 2.40 -59.14 -51.62
N CYS A 6 2.37 -59.67 -50.38
CA CYS A 6 2.18 -61.10 -50.00
C CYS A 6 2.45 -61.31 -48.48
N SER A 7 1.40 -61.59 -47.68
CA SER A 7 1.08 -62.89 -46.99
C SER A 7 1.75 -63.06 -45.62
N LEU A 8 1.16 -63.54 -44.51
CA LEU A 8 0.04 -64.45 -44.25
C LEU A 8 -0.45 -64.29 -42.78
N HIS A 9 -1.70 -64.64 -42.51
CA HIS A 9 -2.43 -64.50 -41.23
C HIS A 9 -2.12 -65.57 -40.16
N ALA A 10 -2.49 -65.22 -38.91
CA ALA A 10 -3.07 -66.05 -37.83
C ALA A 10 -2.16 -66.53 -36.67
N ALA A 11 -2.19 -65.77 -35.57
CA ALA A 11 -2.41 -66.25 -34.19
C ALA A 11 -2.43 -65.03 -33.24
N PHE A 12 -3.21 -65.08 -32.15
CA PHE A 12 -3.41 -64.04 -31.12
C PHE A 12 -4.49 -62.99 -31.37
N ALA A 13 -5.73 -63.48 -31.56
CA ALA A 13 -6.89 -62.85 -30.95
C ALA A 13 -7.29 -63.71 -29.75
N MET A 14 -7.53 -63.08 -28.60
CA MET A 14 -8.11 -63.63 -27.37
C MET A 14 -7.13 -64.18 -26.30
N VAL A 15 -6.27 -63.32 -25.75
CA VAL A 15 -5.80 -63.37 -24.34
C VAL A 15 -5.55 -61.92 -23.87
N ILE A 16 -6.48 -61.39 -23.06
CA ILE A 16 -6.33 -60.27 -22.08
C ILE A 16 -6.09 -58.87 -22.70
N CYS A 17 -7.01 -57.89 -22.80
CA CYS A 17 -8.29 -57.60 -22.14
C CYS A 17 -8.31 -57.82 -20.62
N ALA A 18 -7.23 -57.42 -19.93
CA ALA A 18 -7.25 -57.10 -18.49
C ALA A 18 -6.05 -56.20 -18.15
N SER A 19 -6.23 -54.90 -18.34
CA SER A 19 -5.56 -53.86 -17.55
C SER A 19 -6.34 -52.53 -17.59
N ILE A 20 -7.62 -52.60 -17.97
CA ILE A 20 -8.63 -51.57 -17.72
C ILE A 20 -9.65 -52.27 -16.81
N SER A 21 -9.90 -51.69 -15.64
CA SER A 21 -10.65 -52.26 -14.51
C SER A 21 -9.82 -53.18 -13.59
N LEU A 22 -9.15 -52.58 -12.59
CA LEU A 22 -8.98 -53.09 -11.23
C LEU A 22 -8.28 -52.00 -10.39
N ALA A 23 -8.92 -50.84 -10.22
CA ALA A 23 -8.57 -49.87 -9.19
C ALA A 23 -9.80 -49.42 -8.37
N GLN A 24 -10.93 -50.10 -8.53
CA GLN A 24 -12.23 -49.65 -8.01
C GLN A 24 -12.67 -50.29 -6.68
N ASP A 25 -11.86 -51.15 -6.05
CA ASP A 25 -12.24 -51.86 -4.81
C ASP A 25 -11.21 -51.72 -3.65
N ALA A 26 -10.21 -50.84 -3.76
CA ALA A 26 -9.37 -50.53 -2.61
C ALA A 26 -10.13 -49.59 -1.65
N ALA A 27 -10.28 -49.99 -0.39
CA ALA A 27 -10.89 -49.14 0.63
C ALA A 27 -10.14 -47.79 0.71
N PRO A 28 -10.86 -46.65 0.84
CA PRO A 28 -10.23 -45.35 0.91
C PRO A 28 -9.30 -45.27 2.12
N ILE A 29 -8.21 -44.52 1.97
CA ILE A 29 -7.37 -44.11 3.08
C ILE A 29 -8.14 -43.07 3.88
N VAL A 30 -8.35 -43.34 5.17
CA VAL A 30 -9.13 -42.47 6.06
C VAL A 30 -8.20 -41.79 7.07
N LEU A 31 -8.30 -40.46 7.12
CA LEU A 31 -7.75 -39.60 8.16
C LEU A 31 -8.93 -38.96 8.90
N GLU A 32 -9.10 -39.25 10.20
CA GLU A 32 -10.30 -38.87 10.94
C GLU A 32 -9.95 -38.35 12.34
N ASN A 33 -10.62 -37.28 12.75
CA ASN A 33 -10.56 -36.72 14.10
C ASN A 33 -11.97 -36.47 14.66
N ASP A 34 -12.11 -35.63 15.69
CA ASP A 34 -13.42 -35.38 16.31
C ASP A 34 -14.36 -34.57 15.40
N LEU A 35 -13.82 -33.76 14.50
CA LEU A 35 -14.57 -32.80 13.67
C LEU A 35 -14.80 -33.30 12.26
N VAL A 36 -13.82 -33.95 11.65
CA VAL A 36 -13.84 -34.29 10.22
C VAL A 36 -13.35 -35.71 9.93
N ARG A 37 -13.78 -36.20 8.77
CA ARG A 37 -13.29 -37.41 8.13
C ARG A 37 -12.84 -37.08 6.71
N TYR A 38 -11.54 -37.24 6.44
CA TYR A 38 -10.92 -37.00 5.15
C TYR A 38 -10.57 -38.33 4.48
N GLU A 39 -11.04 -38.52 3.25
CA GLU A 39 -10.89 -39.76 2.47
C GLU A 39 -10.01 -39.52 1.24
N ILE A 40 -9.00 -40.36 1.04
CA ILE A 40 -8.07 -40.33 -0.09
C ILE A 40 -8.12 -41.68 -0.81
N GLY A 41 -8.18 -41.67 -2.14
CA GLY A 41 -8.15 -42.87 -2.96
C GLY A 41 -6.76 -43.49 -3.04
N ALA A 42 -6.70 -44.80 -3.31
CA ALA A 42 -5.41 -45.48 -3.54
C ALA A 42 -4.65 -44.95 -4.76
N ASP A 43 -5.34 -44.21 -5.64
CA ASP A 43 -4.81 -43.47 -6.78
C ASP A 43 -4.25 -42.09 -6.42
N GLY A 44 -4.32 -41.68 -5.15
CA GLY A 44 -3.83 -40.38 -4.68
C GLY A 44 -4.80 -39.21 -4.86
N HIS A 45 -6.04 -39.46 -5.29
CA HIS A 45 -7.06 -38.40 -5.39
C HIS A 45 -7.80 -38.20 -4.07
N ASN A 46 -8.17 -36.94 -3.80
CA ASN A 46 -9.07 -36.56 -2.73
C ASN A 46 -10.47 -37.08 -3.08
N LEU A 47 -11.09 -37.82 -2.15
CA LEU A 47 -12.42 -38.38 -2.36
C LEU A 47 -13.50 -37.60 -1.62
N LYS A 48 -13.30 -37.29 -0.34
CA LYS A 48 -14.27 -36.55 0.49
C LYS A 48 -13.59 -35.84 1.65
N LEU A 49 -14.15 -34.72 2.09
CA LEU A 49 -13.86 -34.10 3.38
C LEU A 49 -15.17 -33.84 4.11
N LEU A 50 -15.56 -34.80 4.95
CA LEU A 50 -16.85 -34.80 5.66
C LEU A 50 -16.73 -34.10 7.01
N GLU A 51 -17.61 -33.13 7.27
CA GLU A 51 -17.87 -32.68 8.64
C GLU A 51 -18.69 -33.76 9.35
N LYS A 52 -18.19 -34.27 10.48
CA LYS A 52 -18.83 -35.40 11.18
C LYS A 52 -20.17 -35.04 11.81
N ALA A 53 -20.34 -33.78 12.23
CA ALA A 53 -21.57 -33.33 12.87
C ALA A 53 -22.76 -33.24 11.89
N SER A 54 -22.53 -32.72 10.69
CA SER A 54 -23.58 -32.52 9.67
C SER A 54 -23.63 -33.66 8.64
N GLY A 55 -22.53 -34.38 8.45
CA GLY A 55 -22.34 -35.30 7.33
C GLY A 55 -22.09 -34.60 5.99
N THR A 56 -21.95 -33.27 5.97
CA THR A 56 -21.71 -32.50 4.75
C THR A 56 -20.29 -32.73 4.23
N ASP A 57 -20.18 -33.02 2.93
CA ASP A 57 -18.91 -33.05 2.22
C ASP A 57 -18.55 -31.64 1.75
N TYR A 58 -17.42 -31.14 2.25
CA TYR A 58 -16.89 -29.83 1.91
C TYR A 58 -15.77 -29.89 0.87
N LEU A 59 -15.40 -31.07 0.36
CA LEU A 59 -14.49 -31.15 -0.78
C LEU A 59 -15.17 -30.61 -2.04
N THR A 60 -14.46 -29.81 -2.86
CA THR A 60 -14.99 -29.48 -4.19
C THR A 60 -14.86 -30.67 -5.14
N HIS A 61 -15.91 -30.86 -5.95
CA HIS A 61 -16.02 -31.95 -6.94
C HIS A 61 -16.07 -31.45 -8.38
N ASP A 62 -15.82 -30.17 -8.63
CA ASP A 62 -15.83 -29.57 -9.96
C ASP A 62 -14.77 -30.20 -10.90
N ALA A 63 -13.66 -30.66 -10.32
CA ALA A 63 -12.62 -31.43 -11.00
C ALA A 63 -11.93 -32.38 -10.01
N PRO A 64 -11.40 -33.54 -10.48
CA PRO A 64 -10.55 -34.39 -9.66
C PRO A 64 -9.38 -33.59 -9.07
N SER A 65 -9.07 -33.81 -7.80
CA SER A 65 -7.95 -33.17 -7.13
C SER A 65 -7.06 -34.22 -6.45
N ALA A 66 -5.75 -34.13 -6.66
CA ALA A 66 -4.78 -35.01 -6.02
C ALA A 66 -4.38 -34.48 -4.64
N VAL A 67 -4.13 -35.37 -3.66
CA VAL A 67 -3.68 -34.98 -2.30
C VAL A 67 -2.32 -34.29 -2.30
N ALA A 68 -1.50 -34.59 -3.30
CA ALA A 68 -0.16 -34.07 -3.49
C ALA A 68 0.20 -34.01 -4.97
N TYR A 69 1.18 -33.17 -5.33
CA TYR A 69 1.78 -33.13 -6.66
C TYR A 69 3.21 -32.61 -6.57
N ILE A 70 4.01 -32.87 -7.60
CA ILE A 70 5.37 -32.33 -7.76
C ILE A 70 5.46 -31.43 -8.99
N SER A 71 6.36 -30.45 -8.95
CA SER A 71 6.95 -29.90 -10.17
C SER A 71 8.24 -30.68 -10.45
N PHE A 72 8.32 -31.30 -11.62
CA PHE A 72 9.45 -32.14 -12.01
C PHE A 72 9.82 -31.84 -13.46
N LYS A 73 11.03 -31.31 -13.67
CA LYS A 73 11.55 -30.94 -14.99
C LYS A 73 10.57 -30.05 -15.77
N GLY A 74 10.07 -29.00 -15.12
CA GLY A 74 9.14 -28.02 -15.68
C GLY A 74 7.69 -28.50 -15.88
N ASN A 75 7.35 -29.72 -15.44
CA ASN A 75 5.99 -30.26 -15.57
C ASN A 75 5.38 -30.55 -14.20
N ARG A 76 4.08 -30.28 -14.05
CA ARG A 76 3.31 -30.72 -12.90
C ARG A 76 2.95 -32.20 -13.05
N ILE A 77 3.20 -33.00 -12.02
CA ILE A 77 2.83 -34.41 -11.95
C ILE A 77 2.03 -34.63 -10.66
N ASP A 78 0.75 -34.95 -10.81
CA ASP A 78 -0.15 -35.25 -9.70
C ASP A 78 0.17 -36.63 -9.10
N ALA A 79 -0.20 -36.82 -7.83
CA ALA A 79 -0.13 -38.14 -7.20
C ALA A 79 -0.97 -39.14 -8.01
N THR A 80 -0.38 -40.30 -8.30
CA THR A 80 -1.05 -41.40 -9.02
C THR A 80 -1.19 -42.65 -8.15
N SER A 81 -0.65 -42.60 -6.93
CA SER A 81 -0.80 -43.65 -5.94
C SER A 81 -0.65 -43.08 -4.52
N ALA A 82 -1.43 -43.60 -3.59
CA ALA A 82 -1.29 -43.34 -2.17
C ALA A 82 -1.48 -44.65 -1.39
N LEU A 83 -0.63 -44.88 -0.39
CA LEU A 83 -0.70 -46.01 0.53
C LEU A 83 -0.44 -45.53 1.95
N LYS A 84 -1.35 -45.86 2.87
CA LYS A 84 -1.13 -45.64 4.30
C LYS A 84 -0.40 -46.84 4.91
N ASP A 85 0.73 -46.58 5.55
CA ASP A 85 1.57 -47.55 6.25
C ASP A 85 1.86 -47.03 7.66
N GLY A 86 1.11 -47.54 8.65
CA GLY A 86 1.09 -46.97 10.00
C GLY A 86 0.65 -45.50 9.99
N ASP A 87 1.52 -44.63 10.50
CA ASP A 87 1.33 -43.18 10.51
C ASP A 87 1.85 -42.48 9.24
N ASP A 88 2.38 -43.23 8.27
CA ASP A 88 2.96 -42.67 7.05
C ASP A 88 2.03 -42.83 5.85
N LEU A 89 1.97 -41.79 5.02
CA LEU A 89 1.37 -41.79 3.70
C LEU A 89 2.49 -41.84 2.66
N GLN A 90 2.59 -42.96 1.95
CA GLN A 90 3.48 -43.13 0.81
C GLN A 90 2.76 -42.70 -0.46
N ILE A 91 3.31 -41.72 -1.17
CA ILE A 91 2.72 -41.13 -2.37
C ILE A 91 3.67 -41.35 -3.54
N GLY A 92 3.15 -41.84 -4.66
CA GLY A 92 3.89 -41.99 -5.92
C GLY A 92 3.38 -41.04 -7.00
N PHE A 93 4.29 -40.53 -7.82
CA PHE A 93 4.01 -39.56 -8.89
C PHE A 93 4.23 -40.17 -10.28
N GLY A 94 3.53 -41.28 -10.55
CA GLY A 94 3.51 -41.96 -11.85
C GLY A 94 4.89 -42.36 -12.38
N ASP A 95 5.06 -42.16 -13.69
CA ASP A 95 6.27 -42.56 -14.43
C ASP A 95 7.51 -41.71 -14.12
N SER A 96 7.37 -40.66 -13.30
CA SER A 96 8.54 -39.90 -12.81
C SER A 96 9.49 -40.75 -11.96
N GLY A 97 8.98 -41.83 -11.35
CA GLY A 97 9.70 -42.65 -10.39
C GLY A 97 9.86 -42.01 -9.01
N VAL A 98 9.38 -40.76 -8.82
CA VAL A 98 9.44 -40.04 -7.54
C VAL A 98 8.40 -40.60 -6.57
N LYS A 99 8.83 -40.80 -5.33
CA LYS A 99 8.00 -41.18 -4.19
C LYS A 99 8.26 -40.23 -3.03
N ALA A 100 7.20 -39.84 -2.33
CA ALA A 100 7.28 -39.09 -1.09
C ALA A 100 6.69 -39.90 0.06
N LYS A 101 7.34 -39.86 1.23
CA LYS A 101 6.82 -40.40 2.49
C LYS A 101 6.43 -39.23 3.39
N ILE A 102 5.15 -39.12 3.70
CA ILE A 102 4.60 -38.05 4.53
C ILE A 102 4.10 -38.65 5.85
N GLY A 103 4.71 -38.29 6.97
CA GLY A 103 4.19 -38.65 8.28
C GLY A 103 2.93 -37.85 8.60
N VAL A 104 1.89 -38.52 9.05
CA VAL A 104 0.59 -37.94 9.41
C VAL A 104 0.33 -38.21 10.89
N ARG A 105 0.18 -37.14 11.67
CA ARG A 105 -0.21 -37.22 13.09
C ARG A 105 -1.59 -36.61 13.27
N MET A 106 -2.56 -37.45 13.64
CA MET A 106 -3.92 -37.00 13.93
C MET A 106 -3.99 -36.40 15.33
N GLU A 107 -4.56 -35.20 15.42
CA GLU A 107 -4.87 -34.51 16.67
C GLU A 107 -6.41 -34.42 16.78
N LYS A 108 -6.94 -34.00 17.93
CA LYS A 108 -8.40 -33.99 18.15
C LYS A 108 -9.16 -33.13 17.15
N ARG A 109 -8.63 -31.97 16.78
CA ARG A 109 -9.31 -30.95 15.95
C ARG A 109 -8.57 -30.55 14.68
N TYR A 110 -7.37 -31.10 14.46
CA TYR A 110 -6.55 -30.87 13.27
C TYR A 110 -5.69 -32.10 12.99
N TRP A 111 -4.88 -32.09 11.94
CA TRP A 111 -3.83 -33.09 11.75
C TRP A 111 -2.57 -32.45 11.21
N ALA A 112 -1.41 -32.99 11.59
CA ALA A 112 -0.11 -32.54 11.11
C ALA A 112 0.40 -33.48 10.02
N MET A 113 0.99 -32.92 8.97
CA MET A 113 1.66 -33.64 7.91
C MET A 113 3.12 -33.19 7.85
N ARG A 114 4.08 -34.12 7.81
CA ARG A 114 5.51 -33.82 7.72
C ARG A 114 6.18 -34.67 6.65
N VAL A 115 6.93 -34.04 5.75
CA VAL A 115 7.74 -34.73 4.75
C VAL A 115 8.89 -35.45 5.45
N LYS A 116 8.89 -36.79 5.42
CA LYS A 116 9.96 -37.63 5.96
C LYS A 116 11.04 -37.93 4.93
N GLU A 117 10.65 -38.09 3.66
CA GLU A 117 11.54 -38.57 2.61
C GLU A 117 10.97 -38.26 1.21
N VAL A 118 11.84 -37.94 0.25
CA VAL A 118 11.52 -37.80 -1.18
C VAL A 118 12.60 -38.51 -1.99
N ILE A 119 12.23 -39.54 -2.77
CA ILE A 119 13.18 -40.38 -3.53
C ILE A 119 12.69 -40.67 -4.95
N PRO A 120 13.52 -40.45 -5.99
CA PRO A 120 14.70 -39.59 -5.95
C PRO A 120 14.30 -38.12 -5.76
N ALA A 121 15.14 -37.33 -5.09
CA ALA A 121 14.94 -35.89 -4.97
C ALA A 121 15.48 -35.10 -6.18
N ASP A 122 16.41 -35.69 -6.93
CA ASP A 122 17.01 -35.07 -8.10
C ASP A 122 15.97 -34.77 -9.18
N GLY A 123 16.00 -33.57 -9.75
CA GLY A 123 15.04 -33.08 -10.75
C GLY A 123 13.67 -32.66 -10.20
N VAL A 124 13.37 -32.85 -8.90
CA VAL A 124 12.18 -32.30 -8.25
C VAL A 124 12.43 -30.81 -7.97
N GLU A 125 11.55 -29.94 -8.45
CA GLU A 125 11.62 -28.48 -8.26
C GLU A 125 10.76 -28.03 -7.07
N SER A 126 9.67 -28.75 -6.79
CA SER A 126 8.81 -28.56 -5.62
C SER A 126 7.97 -29.79 -5.33
N LEU A 127 7.57 -29.95 -4.07
CA LEU A 127 6.60 -30.94 -3.62
C LEU A 127 5.48 -30.22 -2.88
N THR A 128 4.27 -30.27 -3.43
CA THR A 128 3.04 -29.95 -2.70
C THR A 128 2.56 -31.21 -2.01
N PHE A 129 2.68 -31.26 -0.68
CA PHE A 129 2.40 -32.45 0.13
C PHE A 129 1.06 -32.39 0.87
N ALA A 130 0.36 -31.25 0.80
CA ALA A 130 -1.05 -31.12 1.13
C ALA A 130 -1.73 -30.28 0.05
N ASN A 131 -2.84 -30.77 -0.50
CA ASN A 131 -3.66 -30.07 -1.48
C ASN A 131 -5.12 -30.47 -1.34
N ILE A 132 -5.90 -29.69 -0.59
CA ILE A 132 -7.30 -30.00 -0.26
C ILE A 132 -8.17 -28.80 -0.63
N PRO A 133 -8.85 -28.83 -1.80
CA PRO A 133 -9.75 -27.77 -2.22
C PRO A 133 -11.16 -27.96 -1.64
N LEU A 134 -11.75 -26.87 -1.17
CA LEU A 134 -13.05 -26.86 -0.52
C LEU A 134 -14.12 -26.23 -1.41
N SER A 135 -15.37 -26.56 -1.15
CA SER A 135 -16.55 -25.95 -1.78
C SER A 135 -16.96 -24.61 -1.17
N VAL A 136 -16.25 -24.17 -0.13
CA VAL A 136 -16.44 -22.88 0.57
C VAL A 136 -15.63 -21.77 -0.10
N LYS A 137 -16.00 -20.52 0.14
CA LYS A 137 -15.32 -19.31 -0.35
C LYS A 137 -14.11 -18.91 0.51
N GLY A 138 -14.05 -19.35 1.77
CA GLY A 138 -13.02 -18.98 2.72
C GLY A 138 -13.33 -17.67 3.43
N THR A 139 -14.58 -17.45 3.87
CA THR A 139 -14.98 -16.24 4.59
C THR A 139 -15.53 -16.54 5.98
N LEU A 140 -15.55 -15.54 6.87
CA LEU A 140 -15.97 -15.72 8.26
C LEU A 140 -17.48 -15.99 8.43
N ASP A 141 -18.30 -15.68 7.42
CA ASP A 141 -19.75 -15.89 7.42
C ASP A 141 -20.17 -17.31 6.98
N GLU A 142 -19.24 -18.11 6.48
CA GLU A 142 -19.51 -19.50 6.13
C GLU A 142 -19.53 -20.40 7.38
N PRO A 143 -20.36 -21.46 7.42
CA PRO A 143 -20.49 -22.31 8.59
C PRO A 143 -19.26 -23.19 8.85
N PHE A 144 -18.47 -23.49 7.81
CA PHE A 144 -17.31 -24.38 7.82
C PHE A 144 -16.17 -23.75 7.04
N THR A 145 -14.93 -24.09 7.41
CA THR A 145 -13.76 -23.56 6.72
C THR A 145 -12.53 -24.47 6.85
N GLY A 146 -11.52 -24.20 6.03
CA GLY A 146 -10.21 -24.83 6.08
C GLY A 146 -9.10 -23.82 6.35
N CYS A 147 -8.01 -24.29 6.94
CA CYS A 147 -6.76 -23.54 7.08
C CYS A 147 -5.57 -24.48 7.09
N ALA A 148 -4.56 -24.20 6.27
CA ALA A 148 -3.23 -24.80 6.39
C ALA A 148 -2.32 -23.83 7.13
N LEU A 149 -1.50 -24.32 8.06
CA LEU A 149 -0.52 -23.54 8.81
C LEU A 149 0.87 -24.14 8.62
N ALA A 150 1.81 -23.39 8.03
CA ALA A 150 3.21 -23.78 7.91
C ALA A 150 3.86 -23.80 9.30
N MET A 151 4.44 -24.94 9.69
CA MET A 151 5.00 -25.15 11.04
C MET A 151 6.52 -25.03 11.11
N ASP A 152 7.13 -24.48 10.06
CA ASP A 152 8.57 -24.26 9.88
C ASP A 152 8.81 -23.22 8.78
N LEU A 153 10.08 -22.94 8.45
CA LEU A 153 10.46 -22.05 7.33
C LEU A 153 10.64 -22.79 5.99
N GLN A 154 10.55 -24.12 5.97
CA GLN A 154 10.74 -24.95 4.77
C GLN A 154 9.45 -25.04 3.94
N THR A 155 8.31 -24.90 4.62
CA THR A 155 6.97 -25.06 4.08
C THR A 155 6.38 -23.73 3.66
N ASN A 156 6.14 -23.55 2.37
CA ASN A 156 5.38 -22.43 1.86
C ASN A 156 3.87 -22.75 1.83
N VAL A 157 3.10 -21.94 2.53
CA VAL A 157 1.64 -21.82 2.38
C VAL A 157 1.40 -20.40 1.86
N ALA A 158 0.76 -20.28 0.69
CA ALA A 158 0.57 -18.98 0.05
C ALA A 158 -0.59 -18.20 0.69
N GLU A 159 -1.62 -18.91 1.13
CA GLU A 159 -2.77 -18.37 1.82
C GLU A 159 -2.38 -17.80 3.19
N ILE A 160 -2.99 -16.68 3.58
CA ILE A 160 -2.81 -16.14 4.92
C ILE A 160 -3.59 -17.02 5.93
N PRO A 161 -3.04 -17.29 7.14
CA PRO A 161 -3.77 -17.95 8.21
C PRO A 161 -5.13 -17.29 8.48
N GLY A 162 -6.19 -18.07 8.34
CA GLY A 162 -7.57 -17.58 8.32
C GLY A 162 -8.49 -18.62 7.68
N PRO A 163 -9.79 -18.31 7.50
CA PRO A 163 -10.68 -19.13 6.71
C PRO A 163 -10.21 -19.12 5.25
N ASN A 164 -10.05 -20.29 4.64
CA ASN A 164 -9.53 -20.42 3.27
C ASN A 164 -10.35 -21.44 2.46
N PRO A 165 -10.51 -21.22 1.14
CA PRO A 165 -11.18 -22.16 0.24
C PRO A 165 -10.30 -23.35 -0.14
N ARG A 166 -9.01 -23.32 0.20
CA ARG A 166 -8.04 -24.38 -0.13
C ARG A 166 -6.97 -24.47 0.95
N MET A 167 -6.54 -25.68 1.24
CA MET A 167 -5.44 -25.96 2.15
C MET A 167 -4.29 -26.54 1.34
N VAL A 168 -3.28 -25.72 1.06
CA VAL A 168 -2.12 -26.08 0.24
C VAL A 168 -0.83 -25.86 1.03
N ALA A 169 0.09 -26.83 0.97
CA ALA A 169 1.43 -26.68 1.53
C ALA A 169 2.48 -27.25 0.57
N THR A 170 3.50 -26.45 0.28
CA THR A 170 4.56 -26.78 -0.67
C THR A 170 5.93 -26.63 -0.04
N CYS A 171 6.85 -27.55 -0.30
CA CYS A 171 8.27 -27.39 0.04
C CYS A 171 9.14 -27.42 -1.21
N TYR A 172 10.34 -26.84 -1.10
CA TYR A 172 11.27 -26.68 -2.22
C TYR A 172 12.64 -27.24 -1.84
N PRO A 173 13.39 -27.85 -2.80
CA PRO A 173 14.75 -28.32 -2.54
C PRO A 173 15.67 -27.24 -1.98
N ARG A 174 15.52 -25.98 -2.43
CA ARG A 174 16.32 -24.83 -2.00
C ARG A 174 16.36 -24.66 -0.47
N PHE A 175 15.24 -24.91 0.20
CA PHE A 175 15.10 -24.74 1.66
C PHE A 175 15.09 -26.08 2.42
N GLY A 176 15.26 -27.18 1.68
CA GLY A 176 15.09 -28.54 2.17
C GLY A 176 13.63 -29.01 2.12
N MET A 177 13.40 -30.19 1.55
CA MET A 177 12.08 -30.82 1.53
C MET A 177 11.83 -31.69 2.77
N THR A 178 12.83 -32.47 3.20
CA THR A 178 12.70 -33.30 4.40
C THR A 178 12.63 -32.42 5.65
N GLY A 179 11.62 -32.67 6.48
CA GLY A 179 11.33 -31.89 7.68
C GLY A 179 10.14 -30.94 7.53
N ALA A 180 9.83 -30.53 6.29
CA ALA A 180 8.75 -29.61 5.97
C ALA A 180 7.42 -30.12 6.53
N SER A 181 6.69 -29.25 7.22
CA SER A 181 5.57 -29.57 8.09
C SER A 181 4.44 -28.55 7.97
N VAL A 182 3.22 -29.06 7.92
CA VAL A 182 1.98 -28.26 7.94
C VAL A 182 1.00 -28.85 8.96
N SER A 183 0.25 -27.99 9.65
CA SER A 183 -0.99 -28.40 10.31
C SER A 183 -2.18 -28.04 9.44
N VAL A 184 -3.06 -28.99 9.20
CA VAL A 184 -4.28 -28.82 8.41
C VAL A 184 -5.47 -28.82 9.35
N ILE A 185 -6.25 -27.75 9.29
CA ILE A 185 -7.42 -27.49 10.12
C ILE A 185 -8.64 -27.47 9.20
N ALA A 186 -9.64 -28.28 9.50
CA ALA A 186 -10.94 -28.23 8.85
C ALA A 186 -12.01 -28.34 9.94
N CYS A 187 -12.81 -27.30 10.12
CA CYS A 187 -13.71 -27.18 11.27
C CYS A 187 -14.85 -26.20 11.01
N PRO A 188 -15.90 -26.19 11.88
CA PRO A 188 -16.83 -25.08 11.92
C PRO A 188 -16.08 -23.75 12.09
N THR A 189 -16.45 -22.74 11.30
CA THR A 189 -15.71 -21.47 11.24
C THR A 189 -15.59 -20.79 12.60
N ALA A 190 -16.64 -20.88 13.44
CA ALA A 190 -16.64 -20.34 14.79
C ALA A 190 -15.58 -20.96 15.72
N GLN A 191 -15.06 -22.15 15.42
CA GLN A 191 -14.01 -22.81 16.21
C GLN A 191 -12.60 -22.55 15.67
N LEU A 192 -12.46 -21.98 14.47
CA LEU A 192 -11.20 -21.93 13.72
C LEU A 192 -10.07 -21.31 14.55
N ARG A 193 -10.32 -20.14 15.14
CA ARG A 193 -9.32 -19.41 15.92
C ARG A 193 -8.81 -20.22 17.12
N ASP A 194 -9.69 -20.94 17.80
CA ASP A 194 -9.30 -21.76 18.95
C ASP A 194 -8.48 -22.98 18.51
N VAL A 195 -8.82 -23.59 17.37
CA VAL A 195 -8.03 -24.69 16.80
C VAL A 195 -6.66 -24.21 16.31
N MET A 196 -6.59 -23.00 15.75
CA MET A 196 -5.31 -22.37 15.42
C MET A 196 -4.44 -22.18 16.67
N LYS A 197 -5.01 -21.73 17.80
CA LYS A 197 -4.27 -21.62 19.06
C LYS A 197 -3.68 -22.97 19.49
N GLU A 198 -4.45 -24.06 19.45
CA GLU A 198 -3.94 -25.40 19.76
C GLU A 198 -2.80 -25.83 18.83
N ALA A 199 -3.00 -25.66 17.52
CA ALA A 199 -2.01 -26.08 16.53
C ALA A 199 -0.69 -25.31 16.67
N VAL A 200 -0.76 -24.01 16.98
CA VAL A 200 0.40 -23.15 17.20
C VAL A 200 1.09 -23.42 18.54
N ASP A 201 0.32 -23.67 19.61
CA ASP A 201 0.88 -23.98 20.93
C ASP A 201 1.63 -25.32 20.94
N ALA A 202 1.18 -26.28 20.12
CA ALA A 202 1.82 -27.58 19.94
C ALA A 202 3.07 -27.56 19.03
N ALA A 203 3.41 -26.42 18.41
CA ALA A 203 4.50 -26.33 17.45
C ALA A 203 5.85 -26.02 18.12
N ASP A 204 6.91 -26.71 17.70
CA ASP A 204 8.25 -26.60 18.30
C ASP A 204 9.20 -25.66 17.54
N GLN A 205 8.96 -25.43 16.23
CA GLN A 205 9.93 -24.76 15.36
C GLN A 205 9.59 -23.30 15.04
N ILE A 206 8.35 -22.89 15.27
CA ILE A 206 7.89 -21.51 15.05
C ILE A 206 8.13 -20.66 16.31
N PRO A 207 8.25 -19.33 16.18
CA PRO A 207 8.30 -18.45 17.36
C PRO A 207 6.98 -18.53 18.13
N ARG A 208 7.06 -18.70 19.45
CA ARG A 208 5.88 -18.69 20.33
C ARG A 208 5.66 -17.30 20.90
N THR A 209 4.50 -16.73 20.62
CA THR A 209 4.02 -15.47 21.22
C THR A 209 2.57 -15.64 21.65
N HIS A 210 2.19 -15.03 22.77
CA HIS A 210 0.80 -15.01 23.25
C HIS A 210 0.13 -13.64 23.00
N ILE A 211 0.74 -12.78 22.19
CA ILE A 211 0.18 -11.49 21.76
C ILE A 211 0.20 -11.30 20.24
N GLY A 212 0.69 -12.30 19.49
CA GLY A 212 0.69 -12.32 18.03
C GLY A 212 -0.07 -13.52 17.47
N GLY A 213 -0.23 -13.56 16.16
CA GLY A 213 -0.94 -14.64 15.46
C GLY A 213 -2.34 -14.87 16.03
N PRO A 214 -2.71 -16.09 16.42
CA PRO A 214 -4.08 -16.38 16.83
C PRO A 214 -4.45 -15.74 18.19
N TRP A 215 -3.49 -15.27 18.99
CA TRP A 215 -3.74 -14.55 20.24
C TRP A 215 -3.81 -13.03 20.08
N ALA A 216 -3.54 -12.48 18.89
CA ALA A 216 -3.40 -11.04 18.70
C ALA A 216 -4.66 -10.23 19.11
N LEU A 217 -5.87 -10.77 18.89
CA LEU A 217 -7.12 -10.13 19.33
C LEU A 217 -7.30 -10.07 20.84
N ASP A 218 -6.59 -10.89 21.63
CA ASP A 218 -6.77 -10.98 23.08
C ASP A 218 -5.94 -9.93 23.86
N SER A 219 -5.00 -9.27 23.20
CA SER A 219 -4.13 -8.26 23.82
C SER A 219 -4.64 -6.84 23.56
N ASP A 220 -5.04 -6.14 24.63
CA ASP A 220 -5.51 -4.74 24.54
C ASP A 220 -4.41 -3.80 24.01
N GLY A 221 -3.13 -4.07 24.34
CA GLY A 221 -2.00 -3.26 23.87
C GLY A 221 -1.87 -3.22 22.34
N ASN A 222 -2.37 -4.24 21.64
CA ASN A 222 -2.36 -4.29 20.19
C ASN A 222 -3.34 -3.31 19.52
N ARG A 223 -4.22 -2.65 20.30
CA ARG A 223 -5.15 -1.60 19.84
C ARG A 223 -4.71 -0.19 20.22
N GLY A 224 -3.50 -0.06 20.76
CA GLY A 224 -2.93 1.23 21.11
C GLY A 224 -2.66 2.10 19.88
N SER A 225 -2.69 3.41 20.09
CA SER A 225 -2.33 4.41 19.10
C SER A 225 -0.97 5.00 19.47
N TYR A 226 -0.15 5.29 18.47
CA TYR A 226 1.24 5.65 18.70
C TYR A 226 1.65 6.98 18.05
N LEU A 227 2.62 7.63 18.69
CA LEU A 227 3.24 8.86 18.20
C LEU A 227 4.66 8.55 17.71
N PHE A 228 5.01 9.00 16.51
CA PHE A 228 6.36 8.87 15.98
C PHE A 228 7.37 9.81 16.65
N ASP A 229 8.51 9.27 17.07
CA ASP A 229 9.74 10.00 17.36
C ASP A 229 10.77 9.77 16.25
N PHE A 230 11.27 10.86 15.64
CA PHE A 230 12.31 10.83 14.61
C PHE A 230 13.70 11.24 15.14
N GLY A 231 13.91 11.12 16.46
CA GLY A 231 15.21 11.34 17.11
C GLY A 231 15.29 12.59 17.98
N SER A 232 14.20 12.96 18.65
CA SER A 232 14.21 14.01 19.67
C SER A 232 13.56 13.60 21.00
N CYS A 233 13.19 12.33 21.20
CA CYS A 233 12.88 11.77 22.52
C CYS A 233 14.16 11.29 23.23
N THR A 234 14.66 12.11 24.15
CA THR A 234 15.92 11.90 24.88
C THR A 234 15.68 11.99 26.39
N GLU A 235 16.70 11.68 27.20
CA GLU A 235 16.61 11.81 28.67
C GLU A 235 16.18 13.22 29.13
N LYS A 236 16.51 14.25 28.33
CA LYS A 236 16.20 15.66 28.59
C LYS A 236 14.79 16.08 28.16
N THR A 237 14.22 15.41 27.16
CA THR A 237 12.99 15.86 26.48
C THR A 237 11.81 14.92 26.72
N VAL A 238 12.04 13.72 27.25
CA VAL A 238 11.02 12.68 27.48
C VAL A 238 9.80 13.18 28.28
N ASP A 239 9.97 14.09 29.24
CA ASP A 239 8.84 14.61 30.02
C ASP A 239 7.86 15.43 29.15
N SER A 240 8.38 16.21 28.18
CA SER A 240 7.56 16.93 27.21
C SER A 240 6.88 16.00 26.22
N TRP A 241 7.54 14.89 25.84
CA TRP A 241 6.94 13.84 25.03
C TRP A 241 5.80 13.12 25.75
N ILE A 242 5.97 12.80 27.03
CA ILE A 242 4.90 12.24 27.89
C ILE A 242 3.71 13.19 27.92
N ALA A 243 3.94 14.49 28.08
CA ALA A 243 2.88 15.49 28.08
C ALA A 243 2.13 15.52 26.73
N LEU A 244 2.86 15.50 25.61
CA LEU A 244 2.28 15.52 24.26
C LEU A 244 1.45 14.27 23.97
N VAL A 245 1.95 13.08 24.29
CA VAL A 245 1.22 11.80 24.11
C VAL A 245 -0.11 11.86 24.85
N LYS A 246 -0.11 12.34 26.10
CA LYS A 246 -1.32 12.53 26.91
C LYS A 246 -2.23 13.62 26.35
N GLN A 247 -1.68 14.71 25.82
CA GLN A 247 -2.44 15.78 25.18
C GLN A 247 -3.20 15.29 23.94
N LEU A 248 -2.68 14.30 23.24
CA LEU A 248 -3.29 13.69 22.05
C LEU A 248 -4.16 12.46 22.38
N GLY A 249 -4.17 12.00 23.64
CA GLY A 249 -4.90 10.79 24.07
C GLY A 249 -4.27 9.47 23.62
N LEU A 250 -3.02 9.50 23.14
CA LEU A 250 -2.29 8.32 22.69
C LEU A 250 -1.65 7.58 23.88
N ASN A 251 -1.18 6.35 23.64
CA ASN A 251 -0.61 5.51 24.71
C ASN A 251 0.68 4.77 24.33
N GLN A 252 1.25 5.06 23.15
CA GLN A 252 2.55 4.51 22.73
C GLN A 252 3.40 5.58 22.04
N ILE A 253 4.72 5.44 22.11
CA ILE A 253 5.69 6.17 21.29
C ILE A 253 6.45 5.17 20.45
N ASP A 254 6.56 5.44 19.17
CA ASP A 254 7.30 4.64 18.21
C ASP A 254 8.61 5.36 17.85
N PHE A 255 9.75 4.78 18.22
CA PHE A 255 11.07 5.35 17.95
C PHE A 255 11.50 4.95 16.54
N HIS A 256 11.22 5.80 15.57
CA HIS A 256 11.72 5.63 14.22
C HIS A 256 13.23 5.88 14.21
N THR A 257 13.98 4.80 14.04
CA THR A 257 15.43 4.83 14.11
C THR A 257 16.05 5.38 12.81
N GLY A 258 17.36 5.26 12.67
CA GLY A 258 18.17 5.85 11.60
C GLY A 258 19.00 7.02 12.12
N SER A 259 18.36 7.97 12.80
CA SER A 259 18.98 9.12 13.47
C SER A 259 19.29 8.85 14.96
N SER A 260 18.37 8.19 15.65
CA SER A 260 18.42 7.90 17.10
C SER A 260 19.21 6.63 17.42
N LEU A 261 18.94 5.56 16.67
CA LEU A 261 19.71 4.32 16.66
C LEU A 261 20.06 3.98 15.21
N ARG A 262 21.28 3.57 14.93
CA ARG A 262 21.71 3.30 13.55
C ARG A 262 21.08 2.01 13.00
N PHE A 263 20.65 2.01 11.73
CA PHE A 263 20.13 0.80 11.08
C PHE A 263 21.22 -0.28 10.92
N GLY A 264 20.85 -1.54 11.19
CA GLY A 264 21.71 -2.72 11.08
C GLY A 264 22.36 -3.15 12.40
N ASP A 265 22.98 -2.24 13.15
CA ASP A 265 23.62 -2.56 14.44
C ASP A 265 22.91 -1.97 15.67
N CYS A 266 21.88 -1.14 15.45
CA CYS A 266 21.12 -0.46 16.50
C CYS A 266 22.00 0.33 17.47
N GLN A 267 23.17 0.80 17.02
CA GLN A 267 24.05 1.61 17.86
C GLN A 267 23.36 2.95 18.19
N PRO A 268 23.15 3.29 19.47
CA PRO A 268 22.57 4.58 19.82
C PRO A 268 23.48 5.73 19.40
N ASN A 269 22.87 6.81 18.91
CA ASN A 269 23.57 8.03 18.59
C ASN A 269 24.17 8.65 19.87
N PRO A 270 25.50 8.80 19.97
CA PRO A 270 26.15 9.27 21.20
C PRO A 270 25.82 10.71 21.56
N GLU A 271 25.35 11.53 20.61
CA GLU A 271 24.91 12.91 20.90
C GLU A 271 23.54 12.95 21.59
N LEU A 272 22.65 12.04 21.21
CA LEU A 272 21.29 11.92 21.78
C LEU A 272 21.28 11.06 23.06
N PHE A 273 22.12 10.03 23.09
CA PHE A 273 22.18 8.99 24.12
C PHE A 273 23.64 8.80 24.57
N PRO A 274 24.18 9.70 25.42
CA PRO A 274 25.60 9.72 25.76
C PRO A 274 26.09 8.49 26.50
N ASN A 275 25.19 7.75 27.18
CA ASN A 275 25.51 6.48 27.84
C ASN A 275 25.03 5.26 27.02
N GLY A 276 24.87 5.43 25.71
CA GLY A 276 24.43 4.36 24.80
C GLY A 276 23.06 3.79 25.19
N ARG A 277 22.94 2.46 25.21
CA ARG A 277 21.67 1.78 25.51
C ARG A 277 21.14 2.06 26.91
N ALA A 278 22.00 2.42 27.87
CA ALA A 278 21.54 2.81 29.21
C ALA A 278 20.73 4.12 29.18
N SER A 279 21.12 5.09 28.33
CA SER A 279 20.35 6.32 28.11
C SER A 279 19.00 6.03 27.46
N VAL A 280 18.97 5.15 26.44
CA VAL A 280 17.72 4.74 25.78
C VAL A 280 16.79 4.04 26.79
N LYS A 281 17.33 3.12 27.58
CA LYS A 281 16.60 2.46 28.67
C LYS A 281 16.00 3.47 29.66
N ALA A 282 16.78 4.46 30.09
CA ALA A 282 16.30 5.46 31.04
C ALA A 282 15.12 6.29 30.49
N VAL A 283 15.10 6.57 29.19
CA VAL A 283 13.96 7.18 28.51
C VAL A 283 12.74 6.26 28.54
N ILE A 284 12.91 4.99 28.16
CA ILE A 284 11.82 4.02 28.12
C ILE A 284 11.25 3.75 29.52
N ASP A 285 12.09 3.62 30.54
CA ASP A 285 11.65 3.44 31.93
C ASP A 285 10.76 4.60 32.40
N LYS A 286 11.06 5.84 31.98
CA LYS A 286 10.20 7.01 32.24
C LYS A 286 8.88 6.95 31.48
N LEU A 287 8.88 6.48 30.23
CA LEU A 287 7.64 6.26 29.46
C LEU A 287 6.75 5.22 30.13
N HIS A 288 7.33 4.09 30.55
CA HIS A 288 6.62 3.03 31.27
C HIS A 288 6.04 3.52 32.59
N ALA A 289 6.78 4.32 33.36
CA ALA A 289 6.27 4.95 34.59
C ALA A 289 5.08 5.88 34.33
N ALA A 290 4.94 6.40 33.11
CA ALA A 290 3.80 7.20 32.67
C ALA A 290 2.67 6.40 31.99
N GLY A 291 2.81 5.07 31.89
CA GLY A 291 1.85 4.18 31.23
C GLY A 291 1.91 4.17 29.70
N ILE A 292 3.05 4.54 29.12
CA ILE A 292 3.25 4.67 27.67
C ILE A 292 4.18 3.55 27.18
N MET A 293 3.74 2.77 26.19
CA MET A 293 4.58 1.72 25.56
C MET A 293 5.60 2.34 24.59
N ALA A 294 6.76 1.69 24.42
CA ALA A 294 7.80 2.14 23.49
C ALA A 294 8.03 1.14 22.34
N GLY A 295 8.03 1.62 21.10
CA GLY A 295 8.31 0.83 19.89
C GLY A 295 9.72 1.06 19.36
N LEU A 296 10.40 -0.02 18.96
CA LEU A 296 11.63 0.00 18.19
C LEU A 296 11.30 -0.13 16.70
N HIS A 297 11.30 0.98 15.98
CA HIS A 297 11.00 1.01 14.56
C HIS A 297 12.29 1.14 13.75
N THR A 298 12.71 0.03 13.15
CA THR A 298 13.98 -0.07 12.41
C THR A 298 13.76 -0.67 11.03
N TYR A 299 14.64 -0.32 10.09
CA TYR A 299 14.68 -0.99 8.80
C TYR A 299 15.14 -2.43 9.01
N ALA A 300 14.40 -3.37 8.44
CA ALA A 300 14.63 -4.80 8.54
C ALA A 300 15.87 -5.17 7.74
N PHE A 301 16.83 -5.87 8.36
CA PHE A 301 18.11 -6.39 7.82
C PHE A 301 19.03 -5.39 7.09
N PHE A 302 18.56 -4.23 6.65
CA PHE A 302 19.33 -3.21 5.97
C PHE A 302 20.32 -2.53 6.93
N MET A 303 21.51 -2.25 6.42
CA MET A 303 22.63 -1.71 7.17
C MET A 303 23.01 -0.34 6.63
N ALA A 304 23.14 0.62 7.56
CA ALA A 304 23.69 1.92 7.20
C ALA A 304 25.15 1.80 6.72
N LYS A 305 25.52 2.63 5.74
CA LYS A 305 26.84 2.60 5.11
C LYS A 305 28.00 2.99 6.06
N ASN A 306 27.67 3.56 7.22
CA ASN A 306 28.61 3.89 8.30
C ASN A 306 28.62 2.86 9.44
N THR A 307 28.04 1.66 9.25
CA THR A 307 28.16 0.56 10.21
C THR A 307 29.54 -0.09 10.13
N PRO A 308 30.01 -0.75 11.20
CA PRO A 308 31.24 -1.54 11.18
C PRO A 308 31.25 -2.71 10.18
N TYR A 309 30.08 -3.13 9.69
CA TYR A 309 29.96 -4.14 8.64
C TYR A 309 30.33 -3.61 7.24
N VAL A 310 30.36 -2.29 7.05
CA VAL A 310 30.59 -1.66 5.74
C VAL A 310 31.92 -0.91 5.70
N THR A 311 32.29 -0.24 6.79
CA THR A 311 33.44 0.67 6.82
C THR A 311 34.20 0.58 8.16
N PRO A 312 35.54 0.75 8.17
CA PRO A 312 36.44 0.98 7.02
C PRO A 312 36.82 -0.30 6.27
N VAL A 313 36.39 -1.48 6.76
CA VAL A 313 36.61 -2.77 6.11
C VAL A 313 35.24 -3.39 5.83
N PRO A 314 34.85 -3.56 4.55
CA PRO A 314 33.56 -4.13 4.21
C PRO A 314 33.54 -5.63 4.53
N ASP A 315 32.49 -6.09 5.21
CA ASP A 315 32.32 -7.50 5.55
C ASP A 315 32.15 -8.32 4.25
N PRO A 316 32.89 -9.43 4.06
CA PRO A 316 32.77 -10.26 2.87
C PRO A 316 31.38 -10.92 2.73
N ARG A 317 30.54 -10.88 3.76
CA ARG A 317 29.16 -11.41 3.79
C ARG A 317 28.11 -10.37 3.39
N LEU A 318 28.50 -9.18 2.92
CA LEU A 318 27.55 -8.28 2.25
C LEU A 318 26.92 -8.99 1.04
N GLY A 319 25.63 -8.70 0.80
CA GLY A 319 24.86 -9.29 -0.28
C GLY A 319 25.35 -8.85 -1.65
N LYS A 320 25.35 -9.75 -2.63
CA LYS A 320 25.95 -9.54 -3.96
C LYS A 320 24.91 -9.79 -5.04
N PHE A 321 24.76 -8.88 -6.01
CA PHE A 321 23.96 -9.12 -7.21
C PHE A 321 24.68 -10.10 -8.14
N ALA A 322 25.96 -9.80 -8.42
CA ALA A 322 26.81 -10.57 -9.31
C ALA A 322 28.28 -10.46 -8.87
N SER A 323 29.12 -11.36 -9.38
CA SER A 323 30.56 -11.34 -9.17
C SER A 323 31.26 -11.40 -10.52
N TYR A 324 32.24 -10.53 -10.69
CA TYR A 324 33.05 -10.37 -11.89
C TYR A 324 34.51 -10.72 -11.58
N THR A 325 35.29 -11.04 -12.59
CA THR A 325 36.70 -11.37 -12.52
C THR A 325 37.51 -10.26 -13.17
N LEU A 326 38.50 -9.71 -12.47
CA LEU A 326 39.38 -8.69 -13.04
C LEU A 326 40.18 -9.27 -14.22
N SER A 327 40.02 -8.67 -15.39
CA SER A 327 40.72 -9.11 -16.62
C SER A 327 42.20 -8.70 -16.65
N GLY A 328 42.57 -7.73 -15.81
CA GLY A 328 43.95 -7.27 -15.56
C GLY A 328 44.10 -6.69 -14.15
N ALA A 329 45.33 -6.56 -13.67
CA ALA A 329 45.61 -5.91 -12.40
C ALA A 329 45.28 -4.41 -12.47
N ILE A 330 44.83 -3.83 -11.36
CA ILE A 330 44.53 -2.40 -11.24
C ILE A 330 45.36 -1.78 -10.12
N THR A 331 45.83 -0.55 -10.32
CA THR A 331 46.55 0.26 -9.32
C THR A 331 45.57 0.95 -8.38
N ALA A 332 46.02 1.47 -7.23
CA ALA A 332 45.14 2.15 -6.26
C ALA A 332 44.50 3.47 -6.77
N ASP A 333 45.02 4.03 -7.87
CA ASP A 333 44.51 5.24 -8.55
C ASP A 333 43.73 4.95 -9.84
N ALA A 334 43.50 3.68 -10.17
CA ALA A 334 42.77 3.29 -11.37
C ALA A 334 41.32 3.83 -11.36
N THR A 335 40.92 4.44 -12.49
CA THR A 335 39.57 4.99 -12.71
C THR A 335 38.65 4.05 -13.50
N THR A 336 39.16 2.88 -13.86
CA THR A 336 38.42 1.81 -14.53
C THR A 336 38.73 0.47 -13.85
N VAL A 337 37.73 -0.39 -13.82
CA VAL A 337 37.83 -1.76 -13.30
C VAL A 337 37.43 -2.70 -14.42
N PRO A 338 38.39 -3.23 -15.21
CA PRO A 338 38.10 -4.06 -16.36
C PRO A 338 37.80 -5.50 -15.92
N VAL A 339 36.78 -6.12 -16.52
CA VAL A 339 36.29 -7.44 -16.13
C VAL A 339 36.10 -8.37 -17.32
N ASP A 340 36.13 -9.68 -17.06
CA ASP A 340 35.96 -10.71 -18.10
C ASP A 340 34.49 -10.96 -18.46
N GLU A 341 33.59 -10.94 -17.47
CA GLU A 341 32.16 -11.21 -17.65
C GLU A 341 31.40 -9.98 -18.17
N SER A 342 30.28 -10.22 -18.88
CA SER A 342 29.48 -9.14 -19.47
C SER A 342 28.84 -8.25 -18.40
N THR A 343 28.93 -6.94 -18.62
CA THR A 343 28.27 -5.90 -17.81
C THR A 343 27.01 -5.34 -18.48
N ALA A 344 26.45 -6.08 -19.45
CA ALA A 344 25.26 -5.68 -20.22
C ALA A 344 24.04 -5.36 -19.33
N ASP A 345 23.88 -6.02 -18.20
CA ASP A 345 22.73 -5.84 -17.29
C ASP A 345 22.99 -4.85 -16.14
N VAL A 346 24.22 -4.35 -15.98
CA VAL A 346 24.59 -3.42 -14.88
C VAL A 346 23.98 -2.04 -15.08
N SER A 347 23.09 -1.58 -14.21
CA SER A 347 22.52 -0.23 -14.29
C SER A 347 23.32 0.78 -13.47
N THR A 348 23.35 2.04 -13.92
CA THR A 348 23.81 3.19 -13.10
C THR A 348 22.64 3.94 -12.46
N ILE A 349 21.40 3.53 -12.74
CA ILE A 349 20.20 4.11 -12.13
C ILE A 349 20.11 3.63 -10.69
N THR A 350 20.03 4.58 -9.76
CA THR A 350 19.76 4.36 -8.35
C THR A 350 18.57 5.20 -7.92
N GLY A 351 17.99 4.87 -6.77
CA GLY A 351 16.82 5.54 -6.23
C GLY A 351 16.34 4.81 -4.99
N PHE A 352 15.40 5.42 -4.27
CA PHE A 352 14.97 4.90 -2.97
C PHE A 352 14.39 3.48 -3.07
N PHE A 353 13.53 3.21 -4.06
CA PHE A 353 12.94 1.88 -4.29
C PHE A 353 13.68 1.03 -5.34
N VAL A 354 14.83 1.50 -5.84
CA VAL A 354 15.57 0.80 -6.90
C VAL A 354 16.46 -0.27 -6.26
N ARG A 355 16.28 -1.52 -6.67
CA ARG A 355 17.14 -2.66 -6.27
C ARG A 355 18.42 -2.65 -7.11
N ASN A 356 19.26 -1.65 -6.87
CA ASN A 356 20.54 -1.50 -7.57
C ASN A 356 21.49 -0.64 -6.73
N SER A 357 22.78 -0.89 -6.89
CA SER A 357 23.83 -0.01 -6.37
C SER A 357 24.78 0.40 -7.50
N VAL A 358 25.56 1.44 -7.24
CA VAL A 358 26.74 1.77 -8.04
C VAL A 358 28.03 1.43 -7.31
N THR A 359 28.01 0.40 -6.46
CA THR A 359 29.13 0.02 -5.59
C THR A 359 29.57 -1.42 -5.86
N ILE A 360 30.88 -1.61 -6.07
CA ILE A 360 31.52 -2.93 -6.10
C ILE A 360 32.47 -3.09 -4.91
N GLN A 361 32.64 -4.31 -4.44
CA GLN A 361 33.64 -4.70 -3.46
C GLN A 361 34.74 -5.52 -4.14
N ILE A 362 36.00 -5.16 -3.91
CA ILE A 362 37.16 -5.99 -4.25
C ILE A 362 37.99 -6.14 -2.98
N ASP A 363 38.15 -7.36 -2.49
CA ASP A 363 38.81 -7.63 -1.21
C ASP A 363 38.22 -6.76 -0.07
N ASN A 364 39.05 -5.90 0.54
CA ASN A 364 38.69 -4.98 1.63
C ASN A 364 38.39 -3.56 1.14
N GLU A 365 38.16 -3.36 -0.16
CA GLU A 365 37.89 -2.05 -0.74
C GLU A 365 36.48 -1.99 -1.35
N LEU A 366 35.77 -0.89 -1.08
CA LEU A 366 34.58 -0.50 -1.84
C LEU A 366 34.96 0.53 -2.90
N ILE A 367 34.41 0.37 -4.10
CA ILE A 367 34.63 1.23 -5.25
C ILE A 367 33.26 1.63 -5.80
N THR A 368 33.02 2.92 -6.02
CA THR A 368 31.80 3.39 -6.71
C THR A 368 32.08 3.70 -8.17
N PHE A 369 31.13 3.47 -9.07
CA PHE A 369 31.28 3.75 -10.51
C PHE A 369 30.17 4.66 -11.03
N ALA A 370 30.46 5.52 -12.00
CA ALA A 370 29.45 6.38 -12.66
C ALA A 370 29.15 5.96 -14.11
N GLY A 371 29.90 5.00 -14.65
CA GLY A 371 29.67 4.44 -15.97
C GLY A 371 29.99 2.95 -16.04
N VAL A 372 29.55 2.32 -17.12
CA VAL A 372 29.81 0.90 -17.40
C VAL A 372 29.95 0.68 -18.90
N SER A 373 30.94 -0.11 -19.31
CA SER A 373 31.05 -0.54 -20.71
C SER A 373 30.04 -1.66 -20.97
N LYS A 374 29.06 -1.43 -21.83
CA LYS A 374 28.03 -2.45 -22.15
C LYS A 374 28.50 -3.47 -23.18
N GLU A 375 29.58 -3.16 -23.89
CA GLU A 375 30.20 -3.99 -24.92
C GLU A 375 31.63 -4.35 -24.54
N ALA A 376 32.17 -5.41 -25.14
CA ALA A 376 33.55 -5.82 -24.90
C ALA A 376 34.57 -4.78 -25.41
N PRO A 377 35.67 -4.49 -24.67
CA PRO A 377 36.01 -5.02 -23.36
C PRO A 377 35.10 -4.47 -22.24
N TYR A 378 34.63 -5.36 -21.37
CA TYR A 378 33.72 -5.01 -20.29
C TYR A 378 34.45 -4.37 -19.11
N GLY A 379 33.74 -3.56 -18.34
CA GLY A 379 34.32 -2.89 -17.19
C GLY A 379 33.45 -1.80 -16.60
N PHE A 380 33.70 -1.53 -15.33
CA PHE A 380 33.17 -0.37 -14.62
C PHE A 380 34.07 0.83 -14.91
N THR A 381 33.47 1.99 -15.20
CA THR A 381 34.19 3.20 -15.60
C THR A 381 33.83 4.38 -14.71
N GLN A 382 34.68 5.41 -14.73
CA GLN A 382 34.55 6.56 -13.83
C GLN A 382 34.51 6.11 -12.36
N CYS A 383 35.41 5.19 -12.01
CA CYS A 383 35.48 4.60 -10.69
C CYS A 383 36.11 5.57 -9.69
N THR A 384 35.54 5.63 -8.50
CA THR A 384 36.09 6.29 -7.31
C THR A 384 36.52 5.21 -6.33
N ARG A 385 37.83 5.19 -6.04
CA ARG A 385 38.50 4.22 -5.17
C ARG A 385 38.35 4.61 -3.69
N GLY A 386 38.45 3.62 -2.79
CA GLY A 386 38.35 3.87 -1.35
C GLY A 386 37.00 4.45 -0.90
N ALA A 387 35.91 4.08 -1.57
CA ALA A 387 34.59 4.61 -1.29
C ALA A 387 34.15 4.29 0.14
N LEU A 388 33.31 5.15 0.72
CA LEU A 388 32.80 5.00 2.09
C LEU A 388 33.89 4.86 3.18
N GLY A 389 35.10 5.34 2.92
CA GLY A 389 36.20 5.33 3.88
C GLY A 389 37.03 4.04 3.90
N THR A 390 36.84 3.14 2.92
CA THR A 390 37.74 1.99 2.74
C THR A 390 39.10 2.44 2.18
N THR A 391 40.13 1.62 2.34
CA THR A 391 41.47 1.96 1.83
C THR A 391 41.63 1.54 0.38
N ALA A 392 42.02 2.46 -0.51
CA ALA A 392 42.33 2.14 -1.90
C ALA A 392 43.61 1.29 -1.99
N ALA A 393 43.55 0.16 -2.70
CA ALA A 393 44.66 -0.79 -2.83
C ALA A 393 44.89 -1.24 -4.29
N PRO A 394 46.10 -1.69 -4.66
CA PRO A 394 46.25 -2.45 -5.90
C PRO A 394 45.54 -3.80 -5.79
N HIS A 395 44.90 -4.25 -6.88
CA HIS A 395 44.28 -5.58 -6.95
C HIS A 395 44.82 -6.35 -8.15
N GLU A 396 45.12 -7.63 -7.95
CA GLU A 396 45.70 -8.48 -8.96
C GLU A 396 44.69 -8.96 -9.99
N LYS A 397 45.18 -9.30 -11.20
CA LYS A 397 44.37 -9.97 -12.20
C LYS A 397 43.74 -11.24 -11.60
N GLY A 398 42.45 -11.47 -11.89
CA GLY A 398 41.71 -12.62 -11.37
C GLY A 398 41.04 -12.38 -10.02
N ALA A 399 41.29 -11.24 -9.34
CA ALA A 399 40.52 -10.86 -8.16
C ALA A 399 39.03 -10.70 -8.50
N LYS A 400 38.17 -10.90 -7.49
CA LYS A 400 36.72 -10.81 -7.67
C LYS A 400 36.21 -9.41 -7.36
N ALA A 401 35.45 -8.85 -8.30
CA ALA A 401 34.69 -7.62 -8.12
C ALA A 401 33.22 -7.96 -7.92
N HIS A 402 32.72 -7.76 -6.70
CA HIS A 402 31.36 -8.11 -6.30
C HIS A 402 30.45 -6.88 -6.36
N HIS A 403 29.41 -6.91 -7.20
CA HIS A 403 28.42 -5.84 -7.24
C HIS A 403 27.49 -5.95 -6.04
N ILE A 404 27.51 -4.95 -5.15
CA ILE A 404 26.87 -5.01 -3.83
C ILE A 404 25.37 -4.70 -3.92
N ARG A 405 24.57 -5.42 -3.13
CA ARG A 405 23.13 -5.20 -3.05
C ARG A 405 22.79 -3.95 -2.24
N GLU A 406 21.96 -3.09 -2.82
CA GLU A 406 21.46 -1.88 -2.20
C GLU A 406 19.97 -1.70 -2.52
N CYS A 407 19.22 -1.23 -1.53
CA CYS A 407 17.86 -0.71 -1.66
C CYS A 407 17.67 0.33 -0.54
N PHE A 408 16.78 1.31 -0.70
CA PHE A 408 16.53 2.37 0.28
C PHE A 408 17.78 3.20 0.67
N GLY A 409 18.82 3.19 -0.16
CA GLY A 409 20.11 3.81 0.14
C GLY A 409 21.00 3.03 1.13
N LEU A 410 20.62 1.79 1.49
CA LEU A 410 21.26 0.95 2.49
C LEU A 410 21.73 -0.39 1.89
N PHE A 411 22.77 -0.99 2.46
CA PHE A 411 23.25 -2.31 2.03
C PHE A 411 22.49 -3.44 2.73
N ALA A 412 22.43 -4.60 2.07
CA ALA A 412 21.81 -5.80 2.62
C ALA A 412 22.86 -6.90 2.87
N PRO A 413 22.67 -7.78 3.87
CA PRO A 413 23.52 -8.94 4.08
C PRO A 413 23.25 -10.02 3.02
N ASP A 414 24.20 -10.93 2.85
CA ASP A 414 23.95 -12.22 2.20
C ASP A 414 23.00 -13.03 3.09
N ALA A 415 21.85 -13.42 2.53
CA ALA A 415 20.72 -14.00 3.24
C ALA A 415 20.99 -15.41 3.80
N ASP A 416 21.98 -16.11 3.23
CA ASP A 416 22.42 -17.43 3.68
C ASP A 416 23.63 -17.38 4.62
N SER A 417 24.20 -16.18 4.83
CA SER A 417 25.32 -15.98 5.75
C SER A 417 24.86 -15.75 7.19
N THR A 418 25.80 -15.89 8.13
CA THR A 418 25.56 -15.56 9.55
C THR A 418 25.36 -14.07 9.82
N LEU A 419 25.66 -13.19 8.86
CA LEU A 419 25.49 -11.74 9.04
C LEU A 419 24.01 -11.35 9.20
N LEU A 420 23.10 -12.05 8.51
CA LEU A 420 21.65 -11.84 8.68
C LEU A 420 21.20 -12.11 10.12
N ASP A 421 21.71 -13.19 10.72
CA ASP A 421 21.41 -13.57 12.11
C ASP A 421 22.05 -12.61 13.13
N GLU A 422 23.24 -12.08 12.84
CA GLU A 422 23.92 -11.06 13.65
C GLU A 422 23.13 -9.74 13.68
N VAL A 423 22.64 -9.28 12.52
CA VAL A 423 21.77 -8.09 12.43
C VAL A 423 20.46 -8.32 13.20
N ALA A 424 19.83 -9.49 13.06
CA ALA A 424 18.64 -9.84 13.84
C ALA A 424 18.92 -9.87 15.35
N ALA A 425 20.09 -10.38 15.75
CA ALA A 425 20.50 -10.39 17.15
C ALA A 425 20.70 -8.97 17.70
N ASN A 426 21.24 -8.03 16.92
CA ASN A 426 21.37 -6.64 17.35
C ASN A 426 20.02 -5.97 17.65
N THR A 427 19.00 -6.23 16.81
CA THR A 427 17.64 -5.75 17.06
C THR A 427 17.06 -6.37 18.33
N ALA A 428 17.16 -7.69 18.49
CA ALA A 428 16.66 -8.40 19.68
C ALA A 428 17.35 -7.96 20.98
N ASN A 429 18.69 -7.82 20.95
CA ASN A 429 19.47 -7.37 22.09
C ASN A 429 19.09 -5.94 22.48
N THR A 430 18.93 -5.04 21.50
CA THR A 430 18.48 -3.66 21.77
C THR A 430 17.07 -3.63 22.36
N PHE A 431 16.14 -4.42 21.82
CA PHE A 431 14.79 -4.56 22.37
C PHE A 431 14.82 -4.99 23.84
N ASN A 432 15.55 -6.08 24.12
CA ASN A 432 15.67 -6.67 25.46
C ASN A 432 16.36 -5.75 26.46
N GLU A 433 17.50 -5.16 26.09
CA GLU A 433 18.33 -4.34 26.98
C GLU A 433 17.68 -2.99 27.29
N CYS A 434 17.06 -2.36 26.29
CA CYS A 434 16.42 -1.05 26.47
C CYS A 434 15.02 -1.16 27.06
N GLY A 435 14.35 -2.31 26.91
CA GLY A 435 13.02 -2.55 27.45
C GLY A 435 11.88 -2.12 26.52
N PHE A 436 12.08 -2.10 25.19
CA PHE A 436 11.01 -1.82 24.23
C PHE A 436 9.86 -2.84 24.31
N ASP A 437 8.66 -2.44 23.93
CA ASP A 437 7.42 -3.25 23.92
C ASP A 437 6.97 -3.67 22.52
N MET A 438 7.31 -2.86 21.53
CA MET A 438 6.92 -3.03 20.13
C MET A 438 8.16 -3.10 19.24
N ILE A 439 8.04 -3.83 18.13
CA ILE A 439 9.02 -3.81 17.03
C ILE A 439 8.25 -3.52 15.75
N TYR A 440 8.63 -2.47 15.04
CA TYR A 440 8.22 -2.24 13.66
C TYR A 440 9.39 -2.57 12.72
N LEU A 441 9.24 -3.61 11.90
CA LEU A 441 10.22 -3.97 10.87
C LEU A 441 9.85 -3.26 9.56
N ASP A 442 10.33 -2.03 9.43
CA ASP A 442 10.17 -1.24 8.21
C ASP A 442 11.08 -1.76 7.10
N ALA A 443 10.80 -1.38 5.85
CA ALA A 443 11.57 -1.82 4.69
C ALA A 443 11.63 -3.36 4.50
N LEU A 444 10.87 -4.15 5.27
CA LEU A 444 10.77 -5.60 5.09
C LEU A 444 10.14 -5.95 3.73
N ASP A 445 9.34 -5.05 3.16
CA ASP A 445 8.85 -5.08 1.77
C ASP A 445 9.97 -4.98 0.70
N GLY A 446 11.22 -4.71 1.10
CA GLY A 446 12.41 -4.86 0.27
C GLY A 446 13.07 -6.25 0.35
N GLU A 447 12.45 -7.25 0.98
CA GLU A 447 13.01 -8.60 1.19
C GLU A 447 13.35 -9.36 -0.10
N ASP A 448 12.83 -8.95 -1.26
CA ASP A 448 13.26 -9.45 -2.57
C ASP A 448 14.76 -9.24 -2.81
N ILE A 449 15.37 -8.24 -2.17
CA ILE A 449 16.82 -7.99 -2.24
C ILE A 449 17.64 -9.13 -1.63
N LEU A 450 17.07 -9.98 -0.77
CA LEU A 450 17.80 -11.06 -0.08
C LEU A 450 17.96 -12.31 -0.96
N GLY A 451 17.01 -12.59 -1.84
CA GLY A 451 17.05 -13.83 -2.63
C GLY A 451 16.16 -13.88 -3.87
N GLY A 452 15.63 -12.75 -4.34
CA GLY A 452 14.61 -12.71 -5.40
C GLY A 452 13.19 -12.80 -4.86
N SER A 453 12.23 -12.27 -5.63
CA SER A 453 10.81 -12.19 -5.26
C SER A 453 10.18 -13.54 -4.90
N GLU A 454 10.66 -14.62 -5.52
CA GLU A 454 10.18 -15.99 -5.31
C GLU A 454 10.63 -16.58 -3.98
N ASN A 455 11.66 -16.00 -3.34
CA ASN A 455 12.24 -16.45 -2.08
C ASN A 455 12.01 -15.45 -0.93
N SER A 456 11.38 -14.30 -1.21
CA SER A 456 11.03 -13.25 -0.25
C SER A 456 10.33 -13.78 1.00
N TRP A 457 9.30 -14.62 0.81
CA TRP A 457 8.52 -15.23 1.89
C TRP A 457 9.37 -16.02 2.90
N HIS A 458 10.50 -16.56 2.46
CA HIS A 458 11.39 -17.34 3.32
C HIS A 458 12.35 -16.40 4.06
N TYR A 459 13.07 -15.55 3.35
CA TYR A 459 14.17 -14.77 3.93
C TYR A 459 13.69 -13.65 4.86
N GLY A 460 12.61 -12.94 4.52
CA GLY A 460 12.02 -11.95 5.44
C GLY A 460 11.50 -12.58 6.73
N SER A 461 10.87 -13.76 6.62
CA SER A 461 10.45 -14.53 7.80
C SER A 461 11.59 -15.13 8.59
N LYS A 462 12.65 -15.61 7.93
CA LYS A 462 13.88 -16.07 8.60
C LYS A 462 14.42 -14.95 9.50
N PHE A 463 14.53 -13.73 8.98
CA PHE A 463 14.97 -12.57 9.76
C PHE A 463 14.03 -12.25 10.92
N ALA A 464 12.72 -12.11 10.65
CA ALA A 464 11.75 -11.75 11.68
C ALA A 464 11.62 -12.82 12.79
N TRP A 465 11.66 -14.10 12.43
CA TRP A 465 11.65 -15.21 13.39
C TRP A 465 12.96 -15.32 14.18
N ALA A 466 14.11 -14.99 13.57
CA ALA A 466 15.38 -14.93 14.28
C ALA A 466 15.36 -13.89 15.41
N ILE A 467 14.71 -12.73 15.17
CA ILE A 467 14.46 -11.72 16.21
C ILE A 467 13.52 -12.30 17.28
N ALA A 468 12.33 -12.77 16.87
CA ALA A 468 11.28 -13.20 17.80
C ALA A 468 11.75 -14.32 18.75
N LYS A 469 12.56 -15.27 18.26
CA LYS A 469 13.13 -16.37 19.06
C LYS A 469 14.17 -15.91 20.11
N ARG A 470 14.65 -14.66 20.03
CA ARG A 470 15.67 -14.08 20.93
C ARG A 470 15.09 -13.11 21.95
N LEU A 471 13.80 -12.84 21.91
CA LEU A 471 13.18 -11.89 22.82
C LEU A 471 12.94 -12.53 24.19
N ASN A 472 13.25 -11.79 25.26
CA ASN A 472 13.00 -12.22 26.64
C ASN A 472 11.52 -12.10 27.03
N ARG A 473 10.74 -11.35 26.25
CA ARG A 473 9.30 -11.16 26.37
C ARG A 473 8.70 -10.98 24.97
N PRO A 474 7.39 -11.25 24.78
CA PRO A 474 6.77 -10.98 23.49
C PRO A 474 6.83 -9.49 23.13
N ALA A 475 7.06 -9.20 21.85
CA ALA A 475 6.91 -7.87 21.27
C ALA A 475 5.60 -7.76 20.49
N LEU A 476 5.00 -6.57 20.51
CA LEU A 476 3.99 -6.19 19.52
C LEU A 476 4.72 -6.00 18.19
N PHE A 477 4.61 -6.97 17.27
CA PHE A 477 5.20 -6.86 15.94
C PHE A 477 4.26 -6.20 14.94
N GLU A 478 4.81 -5.23 14.21
CA GLU A 478 4.34 -4.72 12.93
C GLU A 478 5.47 -4.69 11.91
N MET A 479 5.14 -4.57 10.63
CA MET A 479 6.11 -4.60 9.53
C MET A 479 5.49 -4.10 8.21
N SER A 480 6.31 -3.70 7.25
CA SER A 480 5.87 -3.09 5.98
C SER A 480 5.37 -4.08 4.91
N THR A 481 5.54 -5.39 5.12
CA THR A 481 5.01 -6.46 4.25
C THR A 481 4.22 -7.50 5.03
N PHE A 482 3.50 -8.38 4.32
CA PHE A 482 2.76 -9.46 4.96
C PHE A 482 2.60 -10.70 4.08
N HIS A 483 2.96 -11.85 4.66
CA HIS A 483 2.77 -13.18 4.09
C HIS A 483 2.67 -14.20 5.23
N HIS A 484 2.29 -15.44 4.92
CA HIS A 484 1.87 -16.48 5.87
C HIS A 484 2.70 -16.58 7.16
N HIS A 485 4.02 -16.72 7.02
CA HIS A 485 4.95 -16.92 8.14
C HIS A 485 5.06 -15.73 9.09
N LEU A 486 4.79 -14.50 8.63
CA LEU A 486 4.84 -13.31 9.47
C LEU A 486 3.64 -13.25 10.42
N TRP A 487 2.53 -13.92 10.09
CA TRP A 487 1.32 -13.94 10.92
C TRP A 487 1.57 -14.45 12.32
N PHE A 488 2.39 -15.50 12.50
CA PHE A 488 2.65 -16.12 13.79
C PHE A 488 3.15 -15.14 14.86
N ILE A 489 3.90 -14.12 14.46
CA ILE A 489 4.44 -13.11 15.37
C ILE A 489 3.72 -11.78 15.31
N ARG A 490 3.03 -11.48 14.20
CA ARG A 490 2.38 -10.19 13.98
C ARG A 490 1.27 -9.96 15.00
N ALA A 491 1.27 -8.77 15.60
CA ALA A 491 0.37 -8.40 16.68
C ALA A 491 -0.75 -7.45 16.24
N ARG A 492 -0.52 -6.67 15.16
CA ARG A 492 -1.55 -5.87 14.48
C ARG A 492 -1.18 -5.60 13.00
N MET A 493 -2.11 -5.07 12.22
CA MET A 493 -1.96 -4.79 10.79
C MET A 493 -2.65 -3.47 10.41
N GLY A 494 -2.36 -2.92 9.23
CA GLY A 494 -3.02 -1.68 8.73
C GLY A 494 -2.22 -0.40 8.96
N ALA A 495 -0.89 -0.47 9.04
CA ALA A 495 -0.03 0.71 9.14
C ALA A 495 0.24 1.36 7.76
N TRP A 496 -0.81 1.82 7.07
CA TRP A 496 -0.67 2.54 5.78
C TRP A 496 -0.07 3.94 5.97
N ASP A 497 0.71 4.44 5.02
CA ASP A 497 1.24 5.81 5.09
C ASP A 497 0.11 6.84 4.98
N HIS A 498 0.36 8.05 5.50
CA HIS A 498 -0.63 9.12 5.45
C HIS A 498 -0.96 9.56 4.02
N PRO A 499 -2.21 9.99 3.73
CA PRO A 499 -2.55 10.68 2.51
C PRO A 499 -2.02 12.13 2.52
N THR A 500 -1.87 12.72 1.34
CA THR A 500 -1.59 14.15 1.12
C THR A 500 -2.87 14.90 0.71
N ARG A 501 -3.89 14.17 0.23
CA ARG A 501 -5.20 14.68 -0.23
C ARG A 501 -6.26 13.58 -0.17
N SER A 502 -7.53 13.95 -0.36
CA SER A 502 -8.66 13.00 -0.41
C SER A 502 -8.75 12.16 0.87
N HIS A 503 -8.64 12.84 2.01
CA HIS A 503 -8.48 12.21 3.33
C HIS A 503 -9.60 11.21 3.64
N LYS A 504 -10.87 11.58 3.41
CA LYS A 504 -12.03 10.73 3.76
C LYS A 504 -12.15 9.51 2.86
N GLU A 505 -11.91 9.65 1.55
CA GLU A 505 -11.89 8.52 0.62
C GLU A 505 -10.76 7.54 0.98
N PHE A 506 -9.56 8.06 1.30
CA PHE A 506 -8.46 7.23 1.77
C PHE A 506 -8.82 6.44 3.04
N ILE A 507 -9.48 7.09 4.00
CA ILE A 507 -9.96 6.45 5.23
C ILE A 507 -10.91 5.30 4.90
N ASP A 508 -11.88 5.51 4.00
CA ASP A 508 -12.85 4.48 3.64
C ASP A 508 -12.18 3.29 2.92
N THR A 509 -11.27 3.55 1.99
CA THR A 509 -10.47 2.51 1.33
C THR A 509 -9.67 1.71 2.37
N HIS A 510 -9.10 2.39 3.36
CA HIS A 510 -8.33 1.74 4.42
C HIS A 510 -9.22 0.89 5.35
N VAL A 511 -10.35 1.43 5.81
CA VAL A 511 -11.34 0.66 6.60
C VAL A 511 -11.77 -0.58 5.84
N GLN A 512 -12.07 -0.47 4.55
CA GLN A 512 -12.46 -1.61 3.73
C GLN A 512 -11.35 -2.66 3.62
N GLY A 513 -10.09 -2.24 3.48
CA GLY A 513 -8.92 -3.13 3.51
C GLY A 513 -8.75 -3.85 4.85
N ASN A 514 -8.98 -3.14 5.96
CA ASN A 514 -8.93 -3.72 7.30
C ASN A 514 -10.08 -4.73 7.53
N LEU A 515 -11.29 -4.44 7.03
CA LEU A 515 -12.44 -5.33 7.15
C LEU A 515 -12.29 -6.60 6.29
N SER A 516 -11.76 -6.49 5.08
CA SER A 516 -11.50 -7.67 4.23
C SER A 516 -10.45 -8.60 4.85
N GLY A 517 -9.55 -8.04 5.67
CA GLY A 517 -8.55 -8.76 6.45
C GLY A 517 -9.02 -9.38 7.77
N ALA A 518 -10.28 -9.24 8.16
CA ALA A 518 -10.74 -9.66 9.50
C ALA A 518 -10.53 -11.17 9.78
N GLY A 519 -10.53 -12.00 8.74
CA GLY A 519 -10.28 -13.46 8.84
C GLY A 519 -8.88 -13.83 9.35
N MET A 520 -7.94 -12.88 9.36
CA MET A 520 -6.59 -13.08 9.91
C MET A 520 -6.54 -13.11 11.43
N TYR A 521 -7.63 -12.72 12.11
CA TYR A 521 -7.68 -12.59 13.58
C TYR A 521 -6.58 -11.67 14.14
N LEU A 522 -6.32 -10.56 13.46
CA LEU A 522 -5.43 -9.50 13.91
C LEU A 522 -6.23 -8.23 14.24
N PRO A 523 -5.88 -7.51 15.31
CA PRO A 523 -6.29 -6.11 15.50
C PRO A 523 -5.80 -5.24 14.33
N MET A 524 -6.54 -4.19 14.03
CA MET A 524 -6.21 -3.28 12.94
C MET A 524 -5.81 -1.90 13.46
N ASN A 525 -4.87 -1.26 12.78
CA ASN A 525 -4.53 0.15 12.87
C ASN A 525 -5.11 0.84 11.62
N LEU A 526 -5.51 2.10 11.74
CA LEU A 526 -6.09 2.90 10.66
C LEU A 526 -5.05 3.81 9.99
N GLY A 527 -3.77 3.48 10.13
CA GLY A 527 -2.65 4.03 9.40
C GLY A 527 -2.00 5.22 10.08
N TRP A 528 -1.00 5.74 9.39
CA TRP A 528 -0.24 6.91 9.78
C TRP A 528 -0.97 8.16 9.31
N TRP A 529 -0.90 9.21 10.13
CA TRP A 529 -1.61 10.46 9.91
C TRP A 529 -0.70 11.62 10.29
N ALA A 530 -0.70 12.64 9.42
CA ALA A 530 -0.06 13.91 9.69
C ALA A 530 -1.09 15.01 9.46
N VAL A 531 -1.21 15.95 10.40
CA VAL A 531 -2.01 17.15 10.18
C VAL A 531 -1.35 17.98 9.10
N LYS A 532 -2.08 18.22 8.00
CA LYS A 532 -1.61 19.00 6.88
C LYS A 532 -2.11 20.44 7.00
N THR A 533 -1.20 21.40 6.84
CA THR A 533 -1.55 22.79 6.56
C THR A 533 -1.49 23.03 5.06
N TRP A 534 -1.94 24.20 4.60
CA TRP A 534 -1.95 24.49 3.17
C TRP A 534 -0.52 24.63 2.62
N THR A 535 -0.19 23.84 1.59
CA THR A 535 1.11 23.82 0.91
C THR A 535 1.00 24.11 -0.58
N GLY A 536 -0.05 24.82 -1.00
CA GLY A 536 -0.38 25.03 -2.41
C GLY A 536 -1.33 23.97 -2.96
N ALA A 537 -1.33 23.77 -4.27
CA ALA A 537 -2.29 22.90 -4.95
C ALA A 537 -2.01 21.39 -4.84
N ARG A 538 -0.83 21.00 -4.33
CA ARG A 538 -0.40 19.59 -4.28
C ARG A 538 -1.04 18.80 -3.14
N GLY A 539 -1.33 19.46 -2.02
CA GLY A 539 -1.89 18.83 -0.81
C GLY A 539 -3.10 19.55 -0.26
N GLU A 540 -3.97 18.80 0.42
CA GLU A 540 -5.16 19.33 1.06
C GLU A 540 -4.93 19.52 2.56
N PRO A 541 -5.26 20.71 3.12
CA PRO A 541 -5.18 20.90 4.55
C PRO A 541 -6.17 19.98 5.27
N THR A 542 -5.83 19.62 6.51
CA THR A 542 -6.69 18.82 7.36
C THR A 542 -7.63 19.72 8.15
N PHE A 543 -8.94 19.48 8.04
CA PHE A 543 -9.96 20.19 8.81
C PHE A 543 -10.47 19.35 9.99
N PRO A 544 -11.20 19.96 10.95
CA PRO A 544 -11.83 19.21 12.03
C PRO A 544 -12.68 18.03 11.53
N ASP A 545 -13.42 18.22 10.43
CA ASP A 545 -14.28 17.16 9.88
C ASP A 545 -13.51 15.98 9.28
N ASP A 546 -12.27 16.18 8.82
CA ASP A 546 -11.42 15.07 8.37
C ASP A 546 -10.92 14.25 9.58
N ILE A 547 -10.57 14.92 10.69
CA ILE A 547 -10.15 14.24 11.92
C ILE A 547 -11.32 13.55 12.61
N GLU A 548 -12.49 14.21 12.71
CA GLU A 548 -13.70 13.56 13.25
C GLU A 548 -14.08 12.33 12.40
N TYR A 549 -13.96 12.40 11.08
CA TYR A 549 -14.20 11.26 10.20
C TYR A 549 -13.26 10.09 10.53
N LEU A 550 -11.95 10.34 10.57
CA LEU A 550 -10.93 9.35 10.96
C LEU A 550 -11.25 8.72 12.32
N MET A 551 -11.50 9.57 13.32
CA MET A 551 -11.69 9.12 14.68
C MET A 551 -13.04 8.41 14.89
N CYS A 552 -14.08 8.75 14.12
CA CYS A 552 -15.31 7.98 14.05
C CYS A 552 -15.05 6.56 13.53
N LYS A 553 -14.25 6.42 12.46
CA LYS A 553 -13.87 5.10 11.95
C LYS A 553 -13.03 4.32 12.95
N ALA A 554 -12.12 4.98 13.67
CA ALA A 554 -11.32 4.40 14.74
C ALA A 554 -12.20 3.87 15.89
N ILE A 555 -13.14 4.67 16.40
CA ILE A 555 -14.11 4.24 17.45
C ILE A 555 -15.00 3.12 16.94
N GLY A 556 -15.52 3.27 15.71
CA GLY A 556 -16.34 2.27 15.05
C GLY A 556 -15.62 0.94 14.98
N GLY A 557 -14.44 0.90 14.37
CA GLY A 557 -13.65 -0.32 14.14
C GLY A 557 -12.87 -0.83 15.36
N ASP A 558 -12.79 -0.09 16.46
CA ASP A 558 -11.83 -0.32 17.55
C ASP A 558 -10.39 -0.43 17.02
N MET A 559 -10.02 0.50 16.14
CA MET A 559 -8.73 0.57 15.45
C MET A 559 -7.88 1.67 16.07
N GLY A 560 -6.59 1.38 16.31
CA GLY A 560 -5.62 2.42 16.70
C GLY A 560 -5.26 3.33 15.51
N ILE A 561 -4.62 4.46 15.77
CA ILE A 561 -4.03 5.34 14.74
C ILE A 561 -2.57 5.63 15.06
N SER A 562 -1.83 6.16 14.08
CA SER A 562 -0.44 6.55 14.27
C SER A 562 -0.25 8.01 13.85
N LEU A 563 0.24 8.87 14.74
CA LEU A 563 0.46 10.29 14.43
C LEU A 563 1.92 10.58 14.14
N MET A 564 2.17 11.34 13.07
CA MET A 564 3.50 11.79 12.66
C MET A 564 3.51 13.28 12.29
N GLY A 565 4.70 13.87 12.25
CA GLY A 565 4.87 15.29 11.95
C GLY A 565 4.48 16.23 13.11
N VAL A 566 4.20 15.69 14.30
CA VAL A 566 3.97 16.44 15.53
C VAL A 566 4.97 16.02 16.60
N ASN A 567 5.54 16.99 17.31
CA ASN A 567 6.48 16.78 18.40
C ASN A 567 6.39 17.97 19.40
N PRO A 568 7.03 17.87 20.57
CA PRO A 568 6.95 18.94 21.57
C PRO A 568 7.43 20.31 21.08
N ASP A 569 8.31 20.36 20.07
CA ASP A 569 8.85 21.62 19.55
C ASP A 569 7.91 22.33 18.56
N ASN A 570 6.92 21.63 17.98
CA ASN A 570 6.07 22.16 16.93
C ASN A 570 4.56 22.21 17.24
N ILE A 571 4.08 21.48 18.25
CA ILE A 571 2.65 21.42 18.60
C ILE A 571 2.04 22.82 18.83
N ASP A 572 2.81 23.73 19.44
CA ASP A 572 2.36 25.11 19.71
C ASP A 572 2.71 26.09 18.57
N LYS A 573 3.55 25.69 17.62
CA LYS A 573 3.97 26.53 16.48
C LYS A 573 3.10 26.38 15.25
N VAL A 574 2.40 25.25 15.13
CA VAL A 574 1.46 24.98 14.03
C VAL A 574 0.04 25.20 14.55
N PRO A 575 -0.60 26.35 14.26
CA PRO A 575 -1.85 26.77 14.90
C PRO A 575 -3.02 25.80 14.71
N ALA A 576 -3.04 25.06 13.59
CA ALA A 576 -4.04 24.02 13.34
C ALA A 576 -4.17 23.00 14.50
N TYR A 577 -3.06 22.62 15.15
CA TYR A 577 -3.12 21.66 16.26
C TYR A 577 -3.93 22.14 17.46
N GLN A 578 -4.03 23.45 17.69
CA GLN A 578 -4.81 24.00 18.82
C GLN A 578 -6.30 23.65 18.69
N ARG A 579 -6.78 23.44 17.45
CA ARG A 579 -8.15 23.01 17.16
C ARG A 579 -8.28 21.50 17.01
N LEU A 580 -7.26 20.82 16.47
CA LEU A 580 -7.35 19.41 16.10
C LEU A 580 -6.88 18.45 17.20
N ALA A 581 -5.87 18.80 17.99
CA ALA A 581 -5.36 17.95 19.09
C ALA A 581 -6.46 17.58 20.12
N PRO A 582 -7.37 18.48 20.52
CA PRO A 582 -8.47 18.11 21.42
C PRO A 582 -9.41 17.04 20.86
N ILE A 583 -9.59 16.99 19.53
CA ILE A 583 -10.46 16.00 18.86
C ILE A 583 -9.83 14.61 18.99
N PHE A 584 -8.54 14.47 18.66
CA PHE A 584 -7.81 13.21 18.83
C PHE A 584 -7.95 12.68 20.24
N ARG A 585 -7.64 13.53 21.24
CA ARG A 585 -7.69 13.15 22.65
C ARG A 585 -9.07 12.66 23.06
N GLN A 586 -10.10 13.46 22.79
CA GLN A 586 -11.43 13.15 23.27
C GLN A 586 -11.98 11.85 22.65
N TYR A 587 -11.68 11.61 21.39
CA TYR A 587 -12.14 10.40 20.70
C TYR A 587 -11.35 9.15 21.13
N GLU A 588 -10.03 9.24 21.32
CA GLU A 588 -9.22 8.14 21.87
C GLU A 588 -9.67 7.78 23.29
N GLU A 589 -9.93 8.76 24.15
CA GLU A 589 -10.46 8.53 25.51
C GLU A 589 -11.77 7.72 25.45
N LEU A 590 -12.68 8.04 24.53
CA LEU A 590 -13.96 7.32 24.37
C LEU A 590 -13.81 5.96 23.72
N ARG A 591 -12.85 5.79 22.79
CA ARG A 591 -12.49 4.50 22.18
C ARG A 591 -11.97 3.54 23.24
N HIS A 592 -10.99 3.97 24.02
CA HIS A 592 -10.41 3.18 25.10
C HIS A 592 -11.42 2.87 26.21
N ALA A 593 -12.33 3.80 26.52
CA ALA A 593 -13.42 3.55 27.46
C ALA A 593 -14.52 2.61 26.93
N LYS A 594 -14.47 2.23 25.64
CA LYS A 594 -15.52 1.48 24.94
C LYS A 594 -16.90 2.12 25.16
N TYR A 595 -16.96 3.45 25.14
CA TYR A 595 -18.09 4.25 25.63
C TYR A 595 -19.39 4.01 24.84
N PHE A 596 -19.29 3.90 23.52
CA PHE A 596 -20.45 3.75 22.63
C PHE A 596 -20.84 2.27 22.42
N PRO A 597 -22.14 1.95 22.37
CA PRO A 597 -22.61 0.61 22.08
C PRO A 597 -22.42 0.25 20.59
N ASP A 598 -22.50 -1.04 20.27
CA ASP A 598 -22.25 -1.55 18.91
C ASP A 598 -23.21 -0.98 17.85
N SER A 599 -24.45 -0.63 18.23
CA SER A 599 -25.42 0.02 17.33
C SER A 599 -24.97 1.40 16.84
N ILE A 600 -24.19 2.13 17.65
CA ILE A 600 -23.60 3.41 17.27
C ILE A 600 -22.33 3.16 16.48
N LYS A 601 -21.46 2.26 16.96
CA LYS A 601 -20.22 1.89 16.24
C LYS A 601 -20.49 1.42 14.81
N GLN A 602 -21.59 0.68 14.58
CA GLN A 602 -21.99 0.24 13.24
C GLN A 602 -22.26 1.43 12.31
N GLN A 603 -22.96 2.47 12.79
CA GLN A 603 -23.22 3.67 12.01
C GLN A 603 -21.95 4.48 11.76
N LEU A 604 -21.06 4.57 12.75
CA LEU A 604 -19.77 5.26 12.59
C LEU A 604 -18.89 4.60 11.53
N ARG A 605 -18.98 3.28 11.33
CA ARG A 605 -18.21 2.55 10.29
C ARG A 605 -18.72 2.79 8.87
N GLU A 606 -19.92 3.31 8.67
CA GLU A 606 -20.52 3.43 7.33
C GLU A 606 -19.69 4.37 6.42
N PRO A 607 -19.20 3.90 5.25
CA PRO A 607 -18.45 4.74 4.32
C PRO A 607 -19.25 5.97 3.86
N GLY A 608 -18.57 7.09 3.69
CA GLY A 608 -19.15 8.40 3.34
C GLY A 608 -20.08 9.02 4.37
N LYS A 609 -20.23 8.46 5.57
CA LYS A 609 -21.07 9.04 6.64
C LYS A 609 -20.24 9.84 7.64
N ASP A 610 -20.52 11.15 7.67
CA ASP A 610 -19.89 12.12 8.57
C ASP A 610 -20.68 12.30 9.87
N PHE A 611 -19.93 12.45 10.96
CA PHE A 611 -20.47 12.75 12.27
C PHE A 611 -19.60 13.79 12.97
N THR A 612 -20.22 14.61 13.80
CA THR A 612 -19.53 15.51 14.73
C THR A 612 -19.94 15.18 16.15
N GLN A 613 -19.00 15.25 17.08
CA GLN A 613 -19.26 14.92 18.47
C GLN A 613 -19.78 16.13 19.24
N GLU A 614 -20.76 15.91 20.11
CA GLU A 614 -21.27 16.92 21.03
C GLU A 614 -21.63 16.33 22.39
N LYS A 615 -21.78 17.20 23.39
CA LYS A 615 -22.36 16.81 24.69
C LYS A 615 -23.86 17.06 24.70
N ALA A 616 -24.60 16.05 25.13
CA ALA A 616 -25.99 16.17 25.50
C ALA A 616 -26.17 17.07 26.73
N SER A 617 -27.41 17.51 26.98
CA SER A 617 -27.76 18.32 28.16
C SER A 617 -27.48 17.62 29.51
N ASP A 618 -27.41 16.29 29.54
CA ASP A 618 -27.06 15.48 30.71
C ASP A 618 -25.54 15.27 30.86
N GLY A 619 -24.74 15.85 29.97
CA GLY A 619 -23.27 15.78 29.96
C GLY A 619 -22.70 14.54 29.26
N LYS A 620 -23.53 13.63 28.74
CA LYS A 620 -23.07 12.46 27.97
C LYS A 620 -22.60 12.85 26.59
N TRP A 621 -21.66 12.08 26.06
CA TRP A 621 -21.19 12.23 24.68
C TRP A 621 -22.16 11.56 23.71
N GLN A 622 -22.46 12.25 22.63
CA GLN A 622 -23.31 11.77 21.55
C GLN A 622 -22.73 12.22 20.21
N PHE A 623 -23.19 11.60 19.13
CA PHE A 623 -22.82 12.01 17.77
C PHE A 623 -23.98 12.67 17.06
N ARG A 624 -23.69 13.68 16.28
CA ARG A 624 -24.65 14.30 15.37
C ARG A 624 -24.25 13.99 13.94
N GLN A 625 -25.21 13.51 13.15
CA GLN A 625 -25.02 13.34 11.71
C GLN A 625 -24.72 14.68 11.05
N VAL A 626 -23.73 14.71 10.16
CA VAL A 626 -23.38 15.89 9.35
C VAL A 626 -23.26 15.48 7.89
N ASN A 627 -23.46 16.40 6.97
CA ASN A 627 -23.15 16.21 5.56
C ASN A 627 -22.39 17.44 5.05
N TYR A 628 -21.23 17.19 4.44
CA TYR A 628 -20.34 18.20 3.86
C TYR A 628 -20.38 18.10 2.34
N ASP A 629 -21.15 18.97 1.69
CA ASP A 629 -21.27 19.00 0.24
C ASP A 629 -20.27 20.01 -0.36
N LYS A 630 -19.15 19.50 -0.88
CA LYS A 630 -18.03 20.29 -1.41
C LYS A 630 -18.25 20.63 -2.89
N HIS A 631 -18.16 21.90 -3.24
CA HIS A 631 -18.25 22.38 -4.62
C HIS A 631 -17.10 23.32 -4.99
N LYS A 632 -16.52 23.14 -6.19
CA LYS A 632 -15.42 23.98 -6.70
C LYS A 632 -15.96 25.05 -7.64
N VAL A 633 -15.78 26.31 -7.26
CA VAL A 633 -16.01 27.49 -8.10
C VAL A 633 -14.71 27.80 -8.84
N SER A 634 -14.73 27.67 -10.16
CA SER A 634 -13.59 27.92 -11.05
C SER A 634 -13.65 29.30 -11.73
N GLY A 635 -14.68 30.10 -11.48
CA GLY A 635 -14.87 31.44 -12.02
C GLY A 635 -16.30 31.96 -11.78
N LEU A 636 -16.54 33.24 -12.07
CA LEU A 636 -17.82 33.94 -11.84
C LEU A 636 -18.64 34.12 -13.13
N ASP A 637 -18.58 33.14 -14.03
CA ASP A 637 -19.11 33.21 -15.40
C ASP A 637 -20.51 32.60 -15.57
N GLY A 638 -21.17 32.23 -14.46
CA GLY A 638 -22.46 31.56 -14.42
C GLY A 638 -22.38 30.03 -14.55
N ASN A 639 -21.19 29.46 -14.75
CA ASN A 639 -21.05 28.01 -14.97
C ASN A 639 -20.80 27.24 -13.67
N THR A 640 -19.79 27.64 -12.91
CA THR A 640 -19.40 26.92 -11.66
C THR A 640 -19.72 27.71 -10.41
N ASN A 641 -19.97 29.02 -10.51
CA ASN A 641 -20.43 29.80 -9.38
C ASN A 641 -21.94 29.66 -9.12
N VAL A 642 -22.67 28.92 -9.95
CA VAL A 642 -24.07 28.54 -9.72
C VAL A 642 -24.17 27.01 -9.77
N TRP A 643 -24.68 26.38 -8.72
CA TRP A 643 -24.81 24.93 -8.65
C TRP A 643 -25.98 24.50 -7.75
N GLN A 644 -26.18 23.19 -7.66
CA GLN A 644 -27.18 22.58 -6.78
C GLN A 644 -26.49 21.81 -5.66
N THR A 645 -26.93 22.02 -4.42
CA THR A 645 -26.57 21.19 -3.25
C THR A 645 -27.78 20.40 -2.78
N THR A 646 -27.56 19.29 -2.07
CA THR A 646 -28.64 18.53 -1.44
C THR A 646 -28.53 18.57 0.08
N ASN A 647 -29.58 19.02 0.76
CA ASN A 647 -29.75 18.86 2.20
C ASN A 647 -30.50 17.54 2.46
N PRO A 648 -29.83 16.49 2.97
CA PRO A 648 -30.46 15.20 3.21
C PRO A 648 -31.34 15.19 4.47
N TYR A 649 -31.41 16.30 5.22
CA TYR A 649 -32.12 16.42 6.49
C TYR A 649 -33.27 17.42 6.40
N GLY A 650 -33.82 17.80 7.55
CA GLY A 650 -34.84 18.85 7.65
C GLY A 650 -34.32 20.24 7.27
N GLU A 651 -35.26 21.16 7.08
CA GLU A 651 -34.97 22.58 6.82
C GLU A 651 -34.08 23.16 7.93
N GLN A 652 -33.02 23.88 7.55
CA GLN A 652 -32.09 24.48 8.49
C GLN A 652 -31.36 25.70 7.93
N PRO A 653 -30.86 26.61 8.79
CA PRO A 653 -30.04 27.73 8.34
C PRO A 653 -28.77 27.25 7.61
N LEU A 654 -28.33 28.02 6.61
CA LEU A 654 -27.09 27.77 5.89
C LEU A 654 -25.90 27.77 6.86
N ARG A 655 -25.02 26.77 6.72
CA ARG A 655 -23.67 26.76 7.30
C ARG A 655 -22.70 26.46 6.17
N VAL A 656 -21.52 27.09 6.18
CA VAL A 656 -20.60 26.98 5.05
C VAL A 656 -19.14 27.11 5.48
N ARG A 657 -18.26 26.41 4.76
CA ARG A 657 -16.83 26.73 4.69
C ARG A 657 -16.50 27.26 3.30
N ILE A 658 -15.79 28.39 3.21
CA ILE A 658 -15.32 28.99 1.96
C ILE A 658 -13.79 29.02 2.00
N GLU A 659 -13.15 28.28 1.11
CA GLU A 659 -11.69 28.24 0.97
C GLU A 659 -11.30 29.00 -0.31
N ALA A 660 -10.31 29.89 -0.23
CA ALA A 660 -9.75 30.54 -1.41
C ALA A 660 -8.69 29.63 -2.06
N LEU A 661 -8.83 29.36 -3.36
CA LEU A 661 -7.93 28.48 -4.12
C LEU A 661 -6.88 29.29 -4.88
N LEU A 662 -5.91 28.63 -5.51
CA LEU A 662 -5.01 29.27 -6.48
C LEU A 662 -5.74 29.47 -7.83
N SER A 663 -5.24 30.36 -8.68
CA SER A 663 -5.62 30.44 -10.10
C SER A 663 -4.38 30.22 -10.97
N ALA A 664 -4.55 30.05 -12.27
CA ALA A 664 -3.45 30.05 -13.23
C ALA A 664 -3.15 31.47 -13.69
N ALA A 665 -1.91 31.74 -14.08
CA ALA A 665 -1.60 32.91 -14.90
C ALA A 665 -2.45 32.88 -16.19
N PRO A 666 -2.67 34.04 -16.86
CA PRO A 666 -3.41 34.08 -18.12
C PRO A 666 -2.87 33.09 -19.15
N TYR A 667 -3.75 32.51 -19.97
CA TYR A 667 -3.38 31.49 -20.95
C TYR A 667 -2.33 31.96 -21.99
N ASP A 668 -2.30 33.26 -22.27
CA ASP A 668 -1.34 33.93 -23.16
C ASP A 668 -0.11 34.47 -22.41
N SER A 669 0.07 34.13 -21.13
CA SER A 669 1.23 34.52 -20.34
C SER A 669 2.54 34.15 -21.05
N PRO A 670 3.50 35.08 -21.15
CA PRO A 670 4.81 34.80 -21.74
C PRO A 670 5.63 33.80 -20.91
N ASP A 671 5.27 33.62 -19.63
CA ASP A 671 5.88 32.63 -18.74
C ASP A 671 5.28 31.24 -18.91
N GLY A 672 4.29 31.05 -19.79
CA GLY A 672 3.70 29.76 -20.10
C GLY A 672 4.61 28.88 -20.96
N VAL A 673 4.58 27.56 -20.73
CA VAL A 673 5.26 26.56 -21.56
C VAL A 673 4.23 25.75 -22.31
N VAL A 674 4.31 25.73 -23.64
CA VAL A 674 3.48 24.82 -24.46
C VAL A 674 4.00 23.40 -24.28
N ILE A 675 3.17 22.53 -23.73
CA ILE A 675 3.48 21.10 -23.58
C ILE A 675 3.17 20.39 -24.89
N GLU A 676 2.00 20.64 -25.46
CA GLU A 676 1.50 20.04 -26.71
C GLU A 676 0.77 21.10 -27.53
N ASP A 677 1.12 21.24 -28.81
CA ASP A 677 0.51 22.21 -29.74
C ASP A 677 -0.44 21.56 -30.75
N PHE A 678 -0.50 20.23 -30.78
CA PHE A 678 -1.23 19.40 -31.73
C PHE A 678 -0.87 19.67 -33.19
N GLY A 679 0.35 20.14 -33.46
CA GLY A 679 0.89 20.28 -34.80
C GLY A 679 1.10 18.93 -35.48
N LYS A 680 1.47 17.90 -34.71
CA LYS A 680 1.72 16.53 -35.20
C LYS A 680 1.35 15.44 -34.17
N PRO A 681 0.08 15.33 -33.75
CA PRO A 681 -0.32 14.43 -32.67
C PRO A 681 -0.01 12.95 -32.93
N SER A 682 -0.03 12.49 -34.18
CA SER A 682 0.33 11.11 -34.52
C SER A 682 1.81 10.78 -34.34
N GLU A 683 2.70 11.78 -34.38
CA GLU A 683 4.13 11.62 -34.07
C GLU A 683 4.39 11.80 -32.57
N ALA A 684 3.59 12.64 -31.88
CA ALA A 684 3.76 12.96 -30.47
C ALA A 684 3.17 11.88 -29.53
N PHE A 685 2.01 11.31 -29.89
CA PHE A 685 1.31 10.30 -29.11
C PHE A 685 1.48 8.91 -29.74
N THR A 686 2.58 8.25 -29.40
CA THR A 686 2.98 6.96 -29.99
C THR A 686 2.64 5.75 -29.13
N GLY A 687 2.15 5.97 -27.90
CA GLY A 687 1.71 4.91 -26.98
C GLY A 687 0.26 5.07 -26.55
N GLY A 688 -0.24 4.09 -25.80
CA GLY A 688 -1.61 4.09 -25.30
C GLY A 688 -2.11 2.72 -24.87
N LYS A 689 -3.26 2.73 -24.19
CA LYS A 689 -4.03 1.53 -23.85
C LYS A 689 -5.49 1.82 -24.17
N VAL A 690 -6.24 0.76 -24.48
CA VAL A 690 -7.67 0.88 -24.77
C VAL A 690 -8.43 -0.26 -24.10
N LYS A 691 -9.60 0.03 -23.53
CA LYS A 691 -10.51 -1.00 -23.04
C LYS A 691 -11.06 -1.80 -24.24
N PRO A 692 -11.15 -3.14 -24.17
CA PRO A 692 -11.86 -3.91 -25.19
C PRO A 692 -13.27 -3.34 -25.45
N GLY A 693 -13.66 -3.24 -26.72
CA GLY A 693 -14.91 -2.61 -27.15
C GLY A 693 -14.86 -1.08 -27.33
N VAL A 694 -13.73 -0.44 -27.04
CA VAL A 694 -13.52 1.00 -27.30
C VAL A 694 -12.59 1.19 -28.50
N THR A 695 -12.89 2.17 -29.34
CA THR A 695 -12.01 2.65 -30.42
C THR A 695 -11.95 4.17 -30.41
N GLY A 696 -10.87 4.75 -30.92
CA GLY A 696 -10.72 6.20 -30.97
C GLY A 696 -9.42 6.63 -31.63
N ALA A 697 -9.31 7.93 -31.91
CA ALA A 697 -8.16 8.53 -32.57
C ALA A 697 -7.94 9.98 -32.12
N LEU A 698 -6.68 10.39 -32.04
CA LEU A 698 -6.26 11.77 -31.84
C LEU A 698 -5.57 12.26 -33.11
N THR A 699 -6.16 13.24 -33.80
CA THR A 699 -5.66 13.75 -35.08
C THR A 699 -5.52 15.26 -35.06
N ARG A 700 -4.69 15.81 -35.96
CA ARG A 700 -4.62 17.25 -36.17
C ARG A 700 -5.88 17.68 -36.94
N SER A 701 -6.55 18.74 -36.48
CA SER A 701 -7.70 19.33 -37.19
C SER A 701 -7.62 20.85 -37.24
N THR A 702 -8.14 21.42 -38.33
CA THR A 702 -8.34 22.86 -38.51
C THR A 702 -9.82 23.25 -38.54
N GLU A 703 -10.72 22.29 -38.29
CA GLU A 703 -12.18 22.53 -38.32
C GLU A 703 -12.63 23.41 -37.15
N GLN A 704 -12.08 23.15 -35.96
CA GLN A 704 -12.27 23.95 -34.76
C GLN A 704 -10.90 24.36 -34.23
N THR A 705 -10.60 25.65 -34.27
CA THR A 705 -9.33 26.20 -33.77
C THR A 705 -9.62 27.40 -32.86
N LYS A 706 -9.12 27.36 -31.62
CA LYS A 706 -9.22 28.47 -30.67
C LYS A 706 -7.96 29.34 -30.65
N VAL A 707 -6.79 28.71 -30.61
CA VAL A 707 -5.47 29.36 -30.58
C VAL A 707 -4.51 28.54 -31.44
N GLY A 708 -3.63 29.22 -32.17
CA GLY A 708 -2.69 28.60 -33.11
C GLY A 708 -3.36 28.24 -34.44
N ASP A 709 -2.70 27.35 -35.20
CA ASP A 709 -3.13 26.99 -36.56
C ASP A 709 -3.96 25.69 -36.62
N ALA A 710 -4.06 24.94 -35.51
CA ALA A 710 -4.81 23.69 -35.40
C ALA A 710 -5.15 23.33 -33.94
N SER A 711 -6.01 22.33 -33.79
CA SER A 711 -6.34 21.67 -32.53
C SER A 711 -6.14 20.16 -32.65
N GLY A 712 -6.01 19.48 -31.51
CA GLY A 712 -6.13 18.02 -31.43
C GLY A 712 -7.60 17.63 -31.45
N CYS A 713 -8.07 16.97 -32.51
CA CYS A 713 -9.39 16.36 -32.57
C CYS A 713 -9.30 14.97 -31.93
N TYR A 714 -9.90 14.82 -30.75
CA TYR A 714 -9.92 13.55 -30.03
C TYR A 714 -11.31 12.92 -30.15
N THR A 715 -11.39 11.78 -30.82
CA THR A 715 -12.64 11.04 -31.06
C THR A 715 -12.59 9.67 -30.41
N ALA A 716 -13.72 9.19 -29.89
CA ALA A 716 -13.86 7.81 -29.43
C ALA A 716 -15.29 7.29 -29.57
N THR A 717 -15.44 5.98 -29.64
CA THR A 717 -16.73 5.26 -29.62
C THR A 717 -16.58 4.01 -28.78
N SER A 718 -17.63 3.63 -28.05
CA SER A 718 -17.67 2.38 -27.27
C SER A 718 -18.79 1.48 -27.77
N THR A 719 -18.55 0.17 -27.85
CA THR A 719 -19.59 -0.84 -28.02
C THR A 719 -20.08 -1.41 -26.69
N ASN A 720 -19.47 -1.02 -25.57
CA ASN A 720 -19.81 -1.53 -24.25
C ASN A 720 -21.17 -0.99 -23.79
N ASP A 721 -21.87 -1.78 -22.97
CA ASP A 721 -23.16 -1.39 -22.41
C ASP A 721 -23.05 -0.26 -21.38
N GLU A 722 -22.02 -0.32 -20.54
CA GLU A 722 -21.74 0.68 -19.51
C GLU A 722 -20.81 1.78 -20.04
N PRO A 723 -21.23 3.06 -20.05
CA PRO A 723 -20.36 4.16 -20.43
C PRO A 723 -19.17 4.31 -19.48
N ARG A 724 -19.44 4.16 -18.19
CA ARG A 724 -18.43 4.25 -17.13
C ARG A 724 -17.47 3.05 -17.21
N GLY A 725 -16.17 3.33 -17.18
CA GLY A 725 -15.12 2.33 -17.38
C GLY A 725 -14.87 1.97 -18.85
N SER A 726 -15.55 2.62 -19.80
CA SER A 726 -15.23 2.55 -21.23
C SER A 726 -14.19 3.61 -21.56
N TRP A 727 -12.91 3.27 -21.42
CA TRP A 727 -11.81 4.22 -21.54
C TRP A 727 -10.84 3.92 -22.69
N ILE A 728 -10.15 4.98 -23.13
CA ILE A 728 -9.04 4.94 -24.09
C ILE A 728 -7.98 5.97 -23.66
N GLN A 729 -6.70 5.65 -23.86
CA GLN A 729 -5.55 6.47 -23.51
C GLN A 729 -4.69 6.73 -24.75
N MET A 730 -4.25 7.96 -24.92
CA MET A 730 -3.16 8.36 -25.81
C MET A 730 -1.99 8.88 -24.97
N VAL A 731 -0.77 8.40 -25.19
CA VAL A 731 0.41 8.73 -24.38
C VAL A 731 1.49 9.41 -25.20
N ARG A 732 1.96 10.55 -24.70
CA ARG A 732 3.20 11.21 -25.10
C ARG A 732 4.24 11.05 -23.99
N ALA A 733 5.37 10.43 -24.33
CA ALA A 733 6.53 10.32 -23.44
C ALA A 733 7.52 11.47 -23.68
N PHE A 734 8.19 11.91 -22.62
CA PHE A 734 9.27 12.90 -22.66
C PHE A 734 10.62 12.22 -22.40
N SER A 735 11.60 12.49 -23.26
CA SER A 735 12.99 12.08 -23.09
C SER A 735 13.90 13.14 -23.70
N PRO A 736 14.60 13.97 -22.90
CA PRO A 736 14.62 13.99 -21.44
C PRO A 736 13.27 14.37 -20.83
N GLU A 737 13.10 14.14 -19.51
CA GLU A 737 11.88 14.51 -18.78
C GLU A 737 11.60 16.02 -18.87
N LEU A 738 10.32 16.37 -18.88
CA LEU A 738 9.86 17.75 -18.95
C LEU A 738 9.95 18.42 -17.57
N ASN A 739 10.61 19.59 -17.51
CA ASN A 739 10.67 20.41 -16.30
C ASN A 739 9.69 21.59 -16.37
N ILE A 740 8.66 21.52 -15.54
CA ILE A 740 7.62 22.55 -15.34
C ILE A 740 7.42 22.87 -13.85
N ASP A 741 8.45 22.74 -13.00
CA ASP A 741 8.32 22.89 -11.54
C ASP A 741 7.72 24.23 -11.10
N LYS A 742 8.00 25.31 -11.85
CA LYS A 742 7.46 26.66 -11.61
C LYS A 742 6.11 26.92 -12.31
N LYS A 743 5.52 25.93 -12.97
CA LYS A 743 4.38 26.06 -13.90
C LYS A 743 3.41 24.89 -13.74
N GLN A 744 2.87 24.77 -12.53
CA GLN A 744 2.15 23.57 -12.08
C GLN A 744 0.69 23.51 -12.54
N ALA A 745 0.12 24.63 -13.01
CA ALA A 745 -1.23 24.64 -13.56
C ALA A 745 -1.23 24.22 -15.04
N LEU A 746 -2.24 23.48 -15.47
CA LEU A 746 -2.51 23.26 -16.89
C LEU A 746 -3.63 24.21 -17.34
N GLY A 747 -3.33 25.04 -18.33
CA GLY A 747 -4.31 25.84 -19.04
C GLY A 747 -4.65 25.21 -20.39
N VAL A 748 -5.93 25.02 -20.67
CA VAL A 748 -6.40 24.41 -21.93
C VAL A 748 -7.76 24.94 -22.34
N TRP A 749 -7.95 25.17 -23.64
CA TRP A 749 -9.27 25.36 -24.24
C TRP A 749 -9.76 24.05 -24.82
N VAL A 750 -11.01 23.69 -24.53
CA VAL A 750 -11.68 22.49 -25.06
C VAL A 750 -12.96 22.90 -25.75
N HIS A 751 -13.16 22.45 -26.98
CA HIS A 751 -14.43 22.52 -27.69
C HIS A 751 -15.19 21.23 -27.47
N GLY A 752 -16.27 21.29 -26.69
CA GLY A 752 -17.10 20.12 -26.40
C GLY A 752 -18.19 19.89 -27.44
N ASP A 753 -18.68 18.65 -27.51
CA ASP A 753 -19.87 18.26 -28.27
C ASP A 753 -21.12 18.07 -27.39
N GLY A 754 -20.97 18.15 -26.06
CA GLY A 754 -22.04 18.05 -25.09
C GLY A 754 -22.49 16.62 -24.78
N GLN A 755 -21.67 15.60 -25.07
CA GLN A 755 -22.04 14.19 -24.93
C GLN A 755 -21.65 13.54 -23.60
N ASP A 756 -21.13 14.32 -22.66
CA ASP A 756 -20.89 13.93 -21.26
C ASP A 756 -19.70 12.98 -21.04
N GLU A 757 -18.87 12.75 -22.05
CA GLU A 757 -17.61 12.04 -21.88
C GLU A 757 -16.69 12.75 -20.89
N LEU A 758 -15.83 11.97 -20.25
CA LEU A 758 -14.84 12.47 -19.30
C LEU A 758 -13.48 12.50 -19.97
N LEU A 759 -12.99 13.71 -20.28
CA LEU A 759 -11.61 13.94 -20.69
C LEU A 759 -10.73 14.04 -19.44
N ASN A 760 -9.67 13.25 -19.38
CA ASN A 760 -8.63 13.40 -18.35
C ASN A 760 -7.30 13.76 -19.00
N ILE A 761 -6.74 14.91 -18.61
CA ILE A 761 -5.40 15.35 -18.98
C ILE A 761 -4.47 15.02 -17.82
N GLN A 762 -3.65 13.99 -17.99
CA GLN A 762 -2.88 13.38 -16.91
C GLN A 762 -1.38 13.60 -17.08
N LEU A 763 -0.71 13.99 -16.01
CA LEU A 763 0.76 14.02 -15.91
C LEU A 763 1.25 12.89 -15.00
N LYS A 764 2.43 12.33 -15.32
CA LYS A 764 3.10 11.30 -14.49
C LYS A 764 4.59 11.61 -14.30
N SER A 765 5.13 11.25 -13.14
CA SER A 765 6.58 11.22 -12.88
C SER A 765 7.23 9.87 -13.25
N PRO A 766 8.57 9.82 -13.45
CA PRO A 766 9.30 8.57 -13.55
C PRO A 766 9.20 7.75 -12.27
N ASP A 767 8.93 6.45 -12.40
CA ASP A 767 8.73 5.55 -11.25
C ASP A 767 9.97 5.45 -10.33
N HIS A 768 11.19 5.72 -10.84
CA HIS A 768 12.43 5.73 -10.05
C HIS A 768 12.62 6.99 -9.20
N ILE A 769 11.82 8.05 -9.43
CA ILE A 769 11.83 9.31 -8.67
C ILE A 769 10.60 9.37 -7.75
N ALA A 770 9.41 9.26 -8.34
CA ALA A 770 8.13 9.30 -7.63
C ALA A 770 7.05 8.62 -8.47
N GLY A 771 6.17 7.85 -7.82
CA GLY A 771 5.02 7.20 -8.47
C GLY A 771 3.83 8.14 -8.74
N GLY A 772 4.03 9.46 -8.66
CA GLY A 772 2.95 10.46 -8.71
C GLY A 772 2.18 10.50 -10.02
N ILE A 773 0.85 10.50 -9.90
CA ILE A 773 -0.13 10.69 -10.98
C ILE A 773 -0.98 11.92 -10.64
N GLY A 774 -1.08 12.87 -11.56
CA GLY A 774 -2.01 14.01 -11.42
C GLY A 774 -3.06 14.00 -12.51
N ASP A 775 -4.29 13.76 -12.07
CA ASP A 775 -5.48 13.72 -12.91
C ASP A 775 -6.15 15.10 -12.99
N GLY A 776 -6.43 15.53 -14.21
CA GLY A 776 -7.16 16.76 -14.52
C GLY A 776 -8.43 16.45 -15.32
N TYR A 777 -9.54 16.28 -14.60
CA TYR A 777 -10.83 15.85 -15.18
C TYR A 777 -11.64 17.02 -15.76
N ILE A 778 -12.13 16.85 -16.99
CA ILE A 778 -13.06 17.75 -17.67
C ILE A 778 -14.25 16.92 -18.16
N ARG A 779 -15.44 17.18 -17.60
CA ARG A 779 -16.69 16.60 -18.07
C ARG A 779 -17.22 17.40 -19.25
N VAL A 780 -17.34 16.77 -20.41
CA VAL A 780 -17.68 17.44 -21.68
C VAL A 780 -19.21 17.47 -21.89
N ASN A 781 -19.91 18.10 -20.95
CA ASN A 781 -21.37 18.27 -20.98
C ASN A 781 -21.83 19.62 -21.59
N PHE A 782 -20.93 20.27 -22.32
CA PHE A 782 -21.12 21.58 -22.93
C PHE A 782 -20.76 21.53 -24.42
N THR A 783 -21.35 22.42 -25.20
CA THR A 783 -21.02 22.60 -26.63
C THR A 783 -20.22 23.89 -26.82
N GLY A 784 -19.24 23.87 -27.72
CA GLY A 784 -18.43 25.06 -28.00
C GLY A 784 -17.17 25.16 -27.14
N TRP A 785 -16.41 26.23 -27.33
CA TRP A 785 -15.13 26.46 -26.64
C TRP A 785 -15.31 26.92 -25.18
N ARG A 786 -14.63 26.23 -24.27
CA ARG A 786 -14.49 26.63 -22.86
C ARG A 786 -13.05 26.52 -22.40
N TYR A 787 -12.63 27.45 -21.53
CA TYR A 787 -11.31 27.45 -20.92
C TYR A 787 -11.33 26.71 -19.58
N PHE A 788 -10.26 25.98 -19.29
CA PHE A 788 -10.07 25.22 -18.05
C PHE A 788 -8.70 25.50 -17.46
N GLU A 789 -8.70 25.75 -16.14
CA GLU A 789 -7.51 25.78 -15.28
C GLU A 789 -7.52 24.49 -14.45
N LEU A 790 -6.62 23.56 -14.75
CA LEU A 790 -6.44 22.31 -13.99
C LEU A 790 -5.24 22.50 -13.06
N ILE A 791 -5.52 22.66 -11.77
CA ILE A 791 -4.51 23.01 -10.75
C ILE A 791 -4.47 21.98 -9.63
N GLU A 792 -5.63 21.68 -9.04
CA GLU A 792 -5.77 20.62 -8.04
C GLU A 792 -5.92 19.26 -8.72
N ASN A 793 -5.30 18.22 -8.16
CA ASN A 793 -5.47 16.84 -8.64
C ASN A 793 -6.86 16.30 -8.22
N GLU A 794 -7.62 15.74 -9.17
CA GLU A 794 -9.00 15.27 -8.97
C GLU A 794 -9.10 13.79 -8.50
N GLY A 795 -8.05 13.31 -7.82
CA GLY A 795 -7.86 11.90 -7.46
C GLY A 795 -8.96 11.27 -6.58
N ALA A 796 -9.68 12.08 -5.79
CA ALA A 796 -10.76 11.63 -4.89
C ALA A 796 -11.87 10.82 -5.59
N ASN A 797 -12.05 11.02 -6.90
CA ASN A 797 -13.11 10.36 -7.67
C ASN A 797 -12.60 9.24 -8.58
N MET A 798 -11.30 8.91 -8.55
CA MET A 798 -10.70 7.95 -9.49
C MET A 798 -11.42 6.59 -9.47
N GLU A 799 -11.66 6.02 -8.29
CA GLU A 799 -12.31 4.70 -8.16
C GLU A 799 -13.74 4.71 -8.72
N LYS A 800 -14.45 5.85 -8.62
CA LYS A 800 -15.81 6.00 -9.14
C LYS A 800 -15.87 5.86 -10.66
N TRP A 801 -14.80 6.17 -11.38
CA TRP A 801 -14.74 6.16 -12.84
C TRP A 801 -14.26 4.84 -13.45
N GLY A 802 -13.78 3.88 -12.65
CA GLY A 802 -13.35 2.57 -13.14
C GLY A 802 -12.08 2.62 -14.01
N TRP A 803 -11.13 3.49 -13.66
CA TRP A 803 -9.85 3.63 -14.36
C TRP A 803 -8.95 2.38 -14.22
N PRO A 804 -8.10 2.08 -15.22
CA PRO A 804 -7.28 0.86 -15.23
C PRO A 804 -5.93 0.99 -14.53
N TYR A 805 -5.54 2.20 -14.13
CA TYR A 805 -4.24 2.46 -13.51
C TYR A 805 -4.25 2.39 -11.98
N GLY A 806 -5.44 2.27 -11.37
CA GLY A 806 -5.65 1.79 -9.98
C GLY A 806 -4.97 2.57 -8.85
N GLY A 807 -5.29 2.17 -7.61
CA GLY A 807 -4.56 2.57 -6.40
C GLY A 807 -5.02 3.87 -5.75
N GLY A 808 -6.22 3.89 -5.14
CA GLY A 808 -6.69 5.02 -4.31
C GLY A 808 -5.64 5.46 -3.28
N TYR A 809 -4.89 4.50 -2.72
CA TYR A 809 -3.73 4.75 -1.87
C TYR A 809 -2.70 5.70 -2.51
N SER A 810 -2.11 5.32 -3.66
CA SER A 810 -1.03 6.09 -4.30
C SER A 810 -1.52 7.43 -4.83
N VAL A 811 -2.76 7.51 -5.32
CA VAL A 811 -3.33 8.77 -5.82
C VAL A 811 -3.60 9.77 -4.71
N SER A 812 -3.92 9.31 -3.50
CA SER A 812 -4.06 10.19 -2.32
C SER A 812 -2.71 10.55 -1.69
N ARG A 813 -1.70 9.69 -1.81
CA ARG A 813 -0.38 9.83 -1.15
C ARG A 813 0.67 10.57 -1.99
N GLU A 814 0.89 10.12 -3.22
CA GLU A 814 2.05 10.50 -4.05
C GLU A 814 1.85 11.87 -4.72
N ASP A 815 2.93 12.62 -4.92
CA ASP A 815 2.91 13.87 -5.68
C ASP A 815 3.66 13.77 -7.01
N ILE A 816 3.23 14.57 -7.98
CA ILE A 816 3.99 14.75 -9.22
C ILE A 816 5.28 15.52 -8.91
N SER A 817 6.41 14.95 -9.32
CA SER A 817 7.65 15.71 -9.52
C SER A 817 7.54 16.53 -10.80
N PHE A 818 7.09 17.79 -10.68
CA PHE A 818 6.97 18.71 -11.82
C PHE A 818 8.33 19.08 -12.44
N ALA A 819 9.45 18.84 -11.74
CA ALA A 819 10.79 18.98 -12.31
C ALA A 819 11.15 17.83 -13.28
N ASN A 820 10.47 16.69 -13.17
CA ASN A 820 10.75 15.47 -13.92
C ASN A 820 9.42 14.84 -14.36
N VAL A 821 8.68 15.48 -15.25
CA VAL A 821 7.47 14.90 -15.83
C VAL A 821 7.86 13.96 -16.97
N SER A 822 7.52 12.68 -16.85
CA SER A 822 7.88 11.64 -17.83
C SER A 822 6.84 11.49 -18.94
N THR A 823 5.56 11.74 -18.64
CA THR A 823 4.48 11.58 -19.64
C THR A 823 3.37 12.62 -19.50
N LEU A 824 2.81 13.01 -20.65
CA LEU A 824 1.48 13.59 -20.78
C LEU A 824 0.56 12.53 -21.41
N SER A 825 -0.56 12.21 -20.75
CA SER A 825 -1.58 11.32 -21.28
C SER A 825 -2.92 12.04 -21.47
N LEU A 826 -3.57 11.79 -22.59
CA LEU A 826 -4.96 12.17 -22.83
C LEU A 826 -5.82 10.93 -22.74
N TRP A 827 -6.84 10.98 -21.89
CA TRP A 827 -7.75 9.87 -21.67
C TRP A 827 -9.19 10.28 -21.97
N TYR A 828 -9.97 9.35 -22.50
CA TYR A 828 -11.42 9.38 -22.40
C TYR A 828 -11.95 8.29 -21.48
N ASN A 829 -13.10 8.56 -20.88
CA ASN A 829 -13.97 7.63 -20.16
C ASN A 829 -15.43 8.11 -20.25
N ASN A 830 -16.37 7.38 -19.66
CA ASN A 830 -17.81 7.66 -19.71
C ASN A 830 -18.36 7.71 -21.15
N LEU A 831 -17.90 6.80 -22.01
CA LEU A 831 -18.22 6.80 -23.45
C LEU A 831 -19.59 6.18 -23.72
N PRO A 832 -20.57 6.92 -24.27
CA PRO A 832 -21.90 6.38 -24.56
C PRO A 832 -21.85 5.23 -25.57
N LYS A 833 -22.71 4.22 -25.35
CA LYS A 833 -22.81 3.06 -26.24
C LYS A 833 -23.15 3.46 -27.67
N SER A 834 -22.35 2.99 -28.62
CA SER A 834 -22.52 3.12 -30.07
C SER A 834 -22.69 4.56 -30.56
N LYS A 835 -22.22 5.54 -29.78
CA LYS A 835 -22.26 6.95 -30.13
C LYS A 835 -20.84 7.50 -30.06
N ALA A 836 -20.40 8.12 -31.15
CA ALA A 836 -19.08 8.74 -31.19
C ALA A 836 -19.12 10.06 -30.42
N VAL A 837 -18.12 10.27 -29.57
CA VAL A 837 -17.86 11.55 -28.89
C VAL A 837 -16.64 12.22 -29.51
N THR A 838 -16.62 13.55 -29.51
CA THR A 838 -15.57 14.35 -30.12
C THR A 838 -15.33 15.62 -29.32
N CYS A 839 -14.08 15.88 -28.96
CA CYS A 839 -13.65 17.20 -28.50
C CYS A 839 -12.46 17.70 -29.33
N TYR A 840 -12.34 19.02 -29.43
CA TYR A 840 -11.15 19.66 -29.99
C TYR A 840 -10.37 20.35 -28.87
N ILE A 841 -9.09 20.02 -28.77
CA ILE A 841 -8.20 20.47 -27.69
C ILE A 841 -7.22 21.46 -28.30
N SER A 842 -7.26 22.72 -27.84
CA SER A 842 -6.27 23.74 -28.19
C SER A 842 -4.94 23.44 -27.48
N PRO A 843 -3.81 24.11 -27.80
CA PRO A 843 -2.54 23.81 -27.17
C PRO A 843 -2.61 23.70 -25.64
N ILE A 844 -2.00 22.66 -25.07
CA ILE A 844 -1.95 22.46 -23.63
C ILE A 844 -0.74 23.21 -23.10
N LYS A 845 -0.95 24.12 -22.15
CA LYS A 845 0.12 24.92 -21.56
C LYS A 845 0.30 24.64 -20.07
N ALA A 846 1.54 24.48 -19.64
CA ALA A 846 1.94 24.63 -18.25
C ALA A 846 2.07 26.12 -17.91
N LEU A 847 1.39 26.57 -16.86
CA LEU A 847 1.30 27.96 -16.44
C LEU A 847 1.69 28.12 -14.97
N PRO A 848 2.32 29.25 -14.57
CA PRO A 848 2.49 29.59 -13.16
C PRO A 848 1.15 29.62 -12.43
N THR A 849 1.13 29.15 -11.19
CA THR A 849 0.02 29.40 -10.27
C THR A 849 0.14 30.80 -9.70
N VAL A 850 -1.01 31.44 -9.41
CA VAL A 850 -1.10 32.79 -8.86
C VAL A 850 -2.08 32.81 -7.69
N ASP A 851 -1.78 33.61 -6.68
CA ASP A 851 -2.68 33.83 -5.55
C ASP A 851 -3.89 34.66 -5.99
N VAL A 852 -5.04 34.36 -5.37
CA VAL A 852 -6.28 35.11 -5.51
C VAL A 852 -6.71 35.64 -4.15
N THR A 853 -7.46 36.73 -4.16
CA THR A 853 -8.12 37.26 -2.97
C THR A 853 -9.61 37.35 -3.24
N LEU A 854 -10.40 36.55 -2.53
CA LEU A 854 -11.86 36.64 -2.54
C LEU A 854 -12.27 37.82 -1.66
N LYS A 855 -12.75 38.90 -2.27
CA LYS A 855 -13.19 40.10 -1.55
C LYS A 855 -14.70 40.07 -1.35
N ASN A 856 -15.15 40.23 -0.11
CA ASN A 856 -16.57 40.26 0.24
C ASN A 856 -17.39 39.11 -0.37
N PRO A 857 -17.00 37.83 -0.15
CA PRO A 857 -17.73 36.72 -0.75
C PRO A 857 -19.20 36.72 -0.31
N ARG A 858 -20.07 36.31 -1.24
CA ARG A 858 -21.53 36.30 -1.12
C ARG A 858 -22.09 34.95 -1.52
N LEU A 859 -23.09 34.50 -0.78
CA LEU A 859 -23.87 33.30 -1.12
C LEU A 859 -25.35 33.66 -1.20
N THR A 860 -25.98 33.28 -2.30
CA THR A 860 -27.42 33.44 -2.52
C THR A 860 -28.09 32.07 -2.59
N VAL A 861 -29.13 31.87 -1.76
CA VAL A 861 -29.98 30.66 -1.76
C VAL A 861 -31.43 31.07 -1.62
N GLY A 862 -32.30 30.56 -2.50
CA GLY A 862 -33.73 30.88 -2.45
C GLY A 862 -34.05 32.39 -2.52
N GLY A 863 -33.22 33.17 -3.22
CA GLY A 863 -33.36 34.63 -3.35
C GLY A 863 -32.88 35.45 -2.15
N LYS A 864 -32.40 34.81 -1.07
CA LYS A 864 -31.76 35.50 0.07
C LYS A 864 -30.25 35.46 -0.07
N THR A 865 -29.59 36.58 0.25
CA THR A 865 -28.14 36.72 0.12
C THR A 865 -27.50 37.08 1.45
N ILE A 866 -26.44 36.33 1.81
CA ILE A 866 -25.52 36.66 2.90
C ILE A 866 -24.17 37.08 2.32
N THR A 867 -23.59 38.14 2.90
CA THR A 867 -22.28 38.68 2.53
C THR A 867 -21.32 38.55 3.71
N PHE A 868 -20.09 38.12 3.44
CA PHE A 868 -19.02 38.06 4.44
C PHE A 868 -18.04 39.21 4.16
N PRO A 869 -18.07 40.33 4.91
CA PRO A 869 -17.29 41.53 4.62
C PRO A 869 -15.80 41.36 5.02
N VAL A 870 -15.08 40.55 4.26
CA VAL A 870 -13.69 40.14 4.54
C VAL A 870 -12.93 39.83 3.24
N GLU A 871 -11.61 39.82 3.32
CA GLU A 871 -10.73 39.31 2.26
C GLU A 871 -10.21 37.91 2.63
N ILE A 872 -10.39 36.94 1.74
CA ILE A 872 -9.86 35.57 1.91
C ILE A 872 -8.80 35.34 0.83
N THR A 873 -7.53 35.26 1.22
CA THR A 873 -6.40 34.99 0.32
C THR A 873 -6.22 33.49 0.09
N SER A 874 -5.65 33.07 -1.05
CA SER A 874 -5.37 31.66 -1.36
C SER A 874 -4.77 30.89 -0.17
N GLY A 875 -5.35 29.73 0.13
CA GLY A 875 -4.99 28.89 1.28
C GLY A 875 -5.65 29.28 2.61
N SER A 876 -6.20 30.48 2.72
CA SER A 876 -7.05 30.89 3.85
C SER A 876 -8.49 30.45 3.63
N TYR A 877 -9.26 30.37 4.72
CA TYR A 877 -10.64 29.91 4.66
C TYR A 877 -11.52 30.56 5.73
N LEU A 878 -12.81 30.66 5.45
CA LEU A 878 -13.84 31.15 6.36
C LEU A 878 -14.77 30.00 6.74
N GLU A 879 -15.09 29.87 8.02
CA GLU A 879 -16.12 28.94 8.52
C GLU A 879 -17.26 29.73 9.16
N PHE A 880 -18.48 29.50 8.67
CA PHE A 880 -19.70 30.14 9.12
C PHE A 880 -20.67 29.08 9.66
N ALA A 881 -20.95 29.14 10.96
CA ALA A 881 -21.91 28.26 11.63
C ALA A 881 -23.22 28.99 12.01
N SER A 882 -23.15 30.29 12.28
CA SER A 882 -24.30 31.17 12.55
C SER A 882 -23.90 32.65 12.43
N MET A 883 -24.86 33.57 12.54
CA MET A 883 -24.58 35.02 12.51
C MET A 883 -23.60 35.49 13.61
N ASP A 884 -23.52 34.76 14.72
CA ASP A 884 -22.64 35.05 15.85
C ASP A 884 -21.38 34.16 15.86
N ASP A 885 -21.25 33.23 14.90
CA ASP A 885 -20.12 32.31 14.78
C ASP A 885 -19.65 32.22 13.33
N CYS A 886 -18.76 33.15 12.98
CA CYS A 886 -18.14 33.24 11.67
C CYS A 886 -16.67 33.62 11.83
N LYS A 887 -15.76 32.75 11.41
CA LYS A 887 -14.32 32.89 11.68
C LYS A 887 -13.53 32.80 10.39
N LEU A 888 -12.56 33.71 10.25
CA LEU A 888 -11.54 33.66 9.20
C LEU A 888 -10.28 32.99 9.75
N TYR A 889 -9.77 32.01 9.03
CA TYR A 889 -8.54 31.30 9.33
C TYR A 889 -7.49 31.47 8.23
N GLY A 890 -6.22 31.53 8.63
CA GLY A 890 -5.09 31.58 7.72
C GLY A 890 -4.64 30.20 7.25
N LYS A 891 -3.63 30.20 6.37
CA LYS A 891 -3.09 29.00 5.72
C LYS A 891 -2.52 27.94 6.66
N ASN A 892 -2.12 28.30 7.87
CA ASN A 892 -1.61 27.37 8.89
C ASN A 892 -2.68 27.00 9.94
N GLY A 893 -3.93 27.41 9.73
CA GLY A 893 -5.06 27.16 10.62
C GLY A 893 -5.18 28.16 11.78
N GLU A 894 -4.40 29.24 11.80
CA GLU A 894 -4.52 30.32 12.79
C GLU A 894 -5.83 31.09 12.62
N LEU A 895 -6.47 31.45 13.73
CA LEU A 895 -7.60 32.38 13.72
C LEU A 895 -7.09 33.78 13.39
N LEU A 896 -7.57 34.36 12.29
CA LEU A 896 -7.22 35.71 11.85
C LEU A 896 -8.21 36.75 12.40
N SER A 897 -9.51 36.45 12.35
CA SER A 897 -10.55 37.35 12.87
C SER A 897 -11.91 36.66 13.01
N ASP A 898 -12.75 37.20 13.90
CA ASP A 898 -14.19 37.01 13.84
C ASP A 898 -14.78 37.95 12.78
N VAL A 899 -15.58 37.40 11.88
CA VAL A 899 -16.24 38.13 10.79
C VAL A 899 -17.69 38.37 11.19
N LYS A 900 -18.22 39.57 10.93
CA LYS A 900 -19.65 39.86 11.13
C LYS A 900 -20.38 39.76 9.79
N PRO A 901 -21.15 38.69 9.53
CA PRO A 901 -21.88 38.55 8.27
C PRO A 901 -22.97 39.61 8.15
N GLN A 902 -23.30 39.98 6.91
CA GLN A 902 -24.30 40.99 6.58
C GLN A 902 -25.36 40.43 5.63
N GLY A 903 -26.58 40.95 5.71
CA GLY A 903 -27.71 40.50 4.88
C GLY A 903 -28.58 39.43 5.56
N ASP A 904 -29.40 38.75 4.76
CA ASP A 904 -30.38 37.78 5.23
C ASP A 904 -29.78 36.38 5.23
N LEU A 905 -29.76 35.72 6.40
CA LEU A 905 -29.29 34.33 6.53
C LEU A 905 -30.19 33.40 5.69
N PRO A 906 -29.66 32.75 4.65
CA PRO A 906 -30.46 31.84 3.84
C PRO A 906 -30.77 30.55 4.60
N THR A 907 -31.83 29.88 4.16
CA THR A 907 -32.28 28.60 4.70
C THR A 907 -32.14 27.54 3.61
N LEU A 908 -31.61 26.38 3.97
CA LEU A 908 -31.57 25.19 3.10
C LEU A 908 -32.82 24.37 3.36
N ALA A 909 -33.72 24.29 2.38
CA ALA A 909 -34.87 23.38 2.41
C ALA A 909 -34.38 21.92 2.39
N ALA A 910 -35.22 20.98 2.82
CA ALA A 910 -34.94 19.55 2.61
C ALA A 910 -34.86 19.24 1.11
N GLY A 911 -33.90 18.41 0.69
CA GLY A 911 -33.66 18.09 -0.73
C GLY A 911 -32.78 19.11 -1.44
N THR A 912 -33.06 19.36 -2.71
CA THR A 912 -32.19 20.15 -3.60
C THR A 912 -32.35 21.65 -3.38
N ASN A 913 -31.22 22.37 -3.32
CA ASN A 913 -31.14 23.82 -3.16
C ASN A 913 -30.16 24.42 -4.18
N GLY A 914 -30.58 25.48 -4.87
CA GLY A 914 -29.68 26.25 -5.73
C GLY A 914 -28.82 27.22 -4.92
N ILE A 915 -27.51 27.19 -5.15
CA ILE A 915 -26.56 28.14 -4.56
C ILE A 915 -25.90 28.94 -5.67
N GLU A 916 -25.81 30.24 -5.47
CA GLU A 916 -24.94 31.13 -6.24
C GLU A 916 -23.85 31.72 -5.34
N PHE A 917 -22.60 31.64 -5.78
CA PHE A 917 -21.44 32.29 -5.19
C PHE A 917 -21.04 33.52 -6.00
N GLN A 918 -20.71 34.61 -5.31
CA GLN A 918 -20.13 35.80 -5.90
C GLN A 918 -19.05 36.37 -4.97
N CYS A 919 -18.17 37.20 -5.51
CA CYS A 919 -17.29 38.07 -4.73
C CYS A 919 -17.03 39.34 -5.53
N ASP A 920 -16.46 40.35 -4.90
CA ASP A 920 -16.00 41.54 -5.60
C ASP A 920 -14.77 41.18 -6.43
N SER A 921 -14.80 41.46 -7.73
CA SER A 921 -13.69 41.25 -8.66
C SER A 921 -13.29 42.58 -9.28
N THR A 922 -12.00 42.91 -9.24
CA THR A 922 -11.44 44.17 -9.72
C THR A 922 -10.52 44.01 -10.94
N GLY A 923 -10.70 42.94 -11.74
CA GLY A 923 -9.92 42.71 -12.97
C GLY A 923 -8.56 42.03 -12.76
N GLY A 924 -8.45 41.13 -11.78
CA GLY A 924 -7.27 40.29 -11.51
C GLY A 924 -7.41 38.84 -12.00
N PRO A 925 -6.59 37.90 -11.48
CA PRO A 925 -6.74 36.47 -11.75
C PRO A 925 -8.17 35.96 -11.47
N THR A 926 -8.57 34.89 -12.16
CA THR A 926 -9.90 34.29 -12.02
C THR A 926 -10.19 33.97 -10.56
N PRO A 927 -11.26 34.51 -9.93
CA PRO A 927 -11.62 34.14 -8.57
C PRO A 927 -11.98 32.65 -8.50
N ARG A 928 -11.25 31.87 -7.69
CA ARG A 928 -11.49 30.45 -7.48
C ARG A 928 -11.70 30.16 -6.00
N ALA A 929 -12.71 29.37 -5.69
CA ALA A 929 -13.09 29.03 -4.32
C ALA A 929 -13.54 27.57 -4.22
N ARG A 930 -13.37 26.96 -3.05
CA ARG A 930 -14.07 25.74 -2.66
C ARG A 930 -15.10 26.10 -1.61
N VAL A 931 -16.37 25.83 -1.91
CA VAL A 931 -17.50 26.11 -1.03
C VAL A 931 -18.07 24.79 -0.52
N THR A 932 -18.06 24.60 0.79
CA THR A 932 -18.61 23.40 1.43
C THR A 932 -19.88 23.75 2.17
N ALA A 933 -21.04 23.32 1.67
CA ALA A 933 -22.31 23.48 2.38
C ALA A 933 -22.43 22.40 3.47
N ILE A 934 -22.75 22.82 4.70
CA ILE A 934 -22.75 21.95 5.88
C ILE A 934 -24.16 21.82 6.43
N THR A 935 -24.70 20.61 6.44
CA THR A 935 -26.04 20.32 6.98
C THR A 935 -25.96 19.32 8.12
N ARG A 936 -26.80 19.49 9.14
CA ARG A 936 -26.82 18.68 10.36
C ARG A 936 -28.10 17.88 10.43
N GLY A 937 -27.98 16.61 10.81
CA GLY A 937 -29.06 15.65 10.92
C GLY A 937 -29.37 15.27 12.36
N ASN A 938 -29.83 14.02 12.52
CA ASN A 938 -30.23 13.46 13.79
C ASN A 938 -29.03 13.23 14.72
N VAL A 939 -29.33 13.17 16.01
CA VAL A 939 -28.40 12.76 17.06
C VAL A 939 -28.48 11.24 17.21
N LEU A 940 -27.33 10.59 17.44
CA LEU A 940 -27.18 9.17 17.71
C LEU A 940 -26.88 8.89 19.18
#